data_AF-A0A009QBX0-F1
#
_entry.id   AF-A0A009QBX0-F1
#
_cell.length_a   1.000
_cell.length_b   1.000
_cell.length_c   1.000
_cell.angle_alpha   90.00
_cell.angle_beta   90.00
_cell.angle_gamma   90.00
#
_symmetry.space_group_name_H-M   'P 1'
#
loop_
_entity.id
_entity.type
_entity.pdbx_description
1 polymer ?
#
loop_
_entity_poly.entity_id
_entity_poly.type
_entity_poly.pdbx_seq_one_letter_code
_entity_poly.pdbx_strand_id
1 'polypeptide(L)'
;MPLPNKEQFTGSGVTEQGFKNAQDQLVDFLKYEVASRDLVDVLANTNMRQLNTFYYAPNNIIVKEANSALFAVSIKVQSGQKYVFNAKTFGVVGSYYIADSGGNVLQTLASNETLEQDYVIKIPQNGTMLYVNCTKDYAGFKLYLLNNEIVNLNFAGLGANDFQFFSNNSGVITNTNSGFFSKSIDVASGEFYLIRTSTYGTAPQYIIADSSNAVITLEPSGDRGKEFIIRIPNNAAKLYVNCAYTLRNNFKVEKISDALAKSLIDGAFVLDYTFFYAPSNIIRKESNDALFALDFDVKEGHSYSINTKTFGVAGKHYITDKDGNILQFKASDSVDEDYIITIPANASKLYVNCTYDYAVNFKVERLSNALLSKIPVVDQTVRSVFPKLNYFDKLREKCPNFYQKFKDKNKDVTVVLTGTSLTQGNMYTSARTDASTRPPCMHTNDFASNLFDTFIKHWDGQQYRRYDHSDLVFSSNNWQVLNQLDNYVWDDYAHVKNGLTKTTTDANASVSMSIPADAWQFNFVYRSDSQCGNCTISIAEGNEKVEVFNGSEWVEANGATFTMYEPPATETKGNTQYQKRLKMRCKNKAVGGINSLGMTKTITISKGNNSDRFNVVGFEWSPREFMFTLINSARGGHEWGDPNGNRLEIYQDNDIWAFNPDLLLAEITVINWGASEPSALTKDPLYYVNNAKRAYFNEFNDMPTSLYAKSAGYKNCEVIFYGDILSAHSSLANAWDSVTHQPKFGVVSEAAQNGSVIDNVNVGRAKTNFENYEAVDAYMKSKHDYIYIPITPTFRNITEKFYGTYWAGMQASGSSGSTLSQDGTHLNDNGAALWSSLICPLFENM
;
A
#
# COMPACT_ATOMS: atom_id res chain seq x y z
N MET A 1 34.59 25.22 -41.48
CA MET A 1 33.29 25.45 -42.16
C MET A 1 32.39 26.20 -41.22
N PRO A 2 31.60 27.19 -41.67
CA PRO A 2 30.50 27.70 -40.87
C PRO A 2 29.46 26.59 -40.67
N LEU A 3 28.96 26.42 -39.44
CA LEU A 3 27.90 25.48 -39.14
C LEU A 3 26.59 25.92 -39.83
N PRO A 4 25.71 24.98 -40.23
CA PRO A 4 24.41 25.33 -40.79
C PRO A 4 23.60 26.22 -39.84
N ASN A 5 22.78 27.13 -40.37
CA ASN A 5 21.90 27.97 -39.56
C ASN A 5 20.47 27.39 -39.49
N LYS A 6 19.66 27.89 -38.54
CA LYS A 6 18.28 27.42 -38.30
C LYS A 6 17.39 27.50 -39.56
N GLU A 7 17.67 28.45 -40.45
CA GLU A 7 16.88 28.70 -41.67
C GLU A 7 17.08 27.62 -42.75
N GLN A 8 18.13 26.80 -42.62
CA GLN A 8 18.45 25.72 -43.57
C GLN A 8 17.72 24.39 -43.26
N PHE A 9 16.92 24.33 -42.18
CA PHE A 9 16.15 23.15 -41.79
C PHE A 9 14.64 23.46 -41.79
N THR A 10 13.94 23.10 -42.88
CA THR A 10 12.47 23.25 -42.97
C THR A 10 11.77 21.92 -42.71
N GLY A 11 11.15 21.77 -41.53
CA GLY A 11 10.28 20.64 -41.19
C GLY A 11 9.48 20.91 -39.92
N SER A 12 8.18 20.62 -39.94
CA SER A 12 7.27 20.79 -38.79
C SER A 12 7.62 19.76 -37.70
N GLY A 13 8.58 20.10 -36.83
CA GLY A 13 9.08 19.22 -35.77
C GLY A 13 10.44 19.60 -35.19
N VAL A 14 11.20 20.49 -35.84
CA VAL A 14 12.51 20.92 -35.31
C VAL A 14 12.31 22.05 -34.29
N THR A 15 12.50 21.74 -33.00
CA THR A 15 12.51 22.73 -31.93
C THR A 15 13.88 23.40 -31.81
N GLU A 16 13.92 24.64 -31.32
CA GLU A 16 15.17 25.38 -31.14
C GLU A 16 16.16 24.66 -30.21
N GLN A 17 15.64 24.00 -29.18
CA GLN A 17 16.42 23.17 -28.28
C GLN A 17 16.96 21.91 -28.97
N GLY A 18 16.17 21.26 -29.83
CA GLY A 18 16.60 20.10 -30.60
C GLY A 18 17.74 20.43 -31.56
N PHE A 19 17.71 21.61 -32.19
CA PHE A 19 18.78 22.08 -33.06
C PHE A 19 20.07 22.39 -32.28
N LYS A 20 19.94 23.05 -31.12
CA LYS A 20 21.09 23.38 -30.27
C LYS A 20 21.79 22.12 -29.75
N ASN A 21 21.02 21.13 -29.32
CA ASN A 21 21.56 19.83 -28.90
C ASN A 21 22.32 19.11 -30.03
N ALA A 22 21.84 19.19 -31.28
CA ALA A 22 22.53 18.59 -32.42
C ALA A 22 23.82 19.35 -32.81
N GLN A 23 23.83 20.68 -32.68
CA GLN A 23 25.07 21.48 -32.84
C GLN A 23 26.08 21.14 -31.75
N ASP A 24 25.65 21.02 -30.50
CA ASP A 24 26.53 20.69 -29.38
C ASP A 24 27.11 19.28 -29.56
N GLN A 25 26.30 18.30 -29.99
CA GLN A 25 26.77 16.96 -30.32
C GLN A 25 27.78 16.93 -31.48
N LEU A 26 27.58 17.75 -32.52
CA LEU A 26 28.52 17.85 -33.64
C LEU A 26 29.82 18.54 -33.23
N VAL A 27 29.73 19.58 -32.40
CA VAL A 27 30.90 20.27 -31.84
C VAL A 27 31.68 19.33 -30.93
N ASP A 28 31.02 18.53 -30.10
CA ASP A 28 31.66 17.56 -29.22
C ASP A 28 32.27 16.40 -30.01
N PHE A 29 31.60 15.94 -31.07
CA PHE A 29 32.17 14.98 -32.01
C PHE A 29 33.42 15.52 -32.72
N LEU A 30 33.39 16.78 -33.18
CA LEU A 30 34.54 17.41 -33.83
C LEU A 30 35.68 17.69 -32.85
N LYS A 31 35.40 18.07 -31.59
CA LYS A 31 36.41 18.18 -30.54
C LYS A 31 37.08 16.83 -30.27
N TYR A 32 36.29 15.76 -30.24
CA TYR A 32 36.78 14.40 -30.05
C TYR A 32 37.64 13.90 -31.23
N GLU A 33 37.22 14.17 -32.47
CA GLU A 33 37.98 13.80 -33.68
C GLU A 33 39.26 14.63 -33.85
N VAL A 34 39.23 15.93 -33.56
CA VAL A 34 40.41 16.81 -33.68
C VAL A 34 41.46 16.51 -32.61
N ALA A 35 41.06 16.19 -31.38
CA ALA A 35 41.96 15.74 -30.31
C ALA A 35 42.66 14.39 -30.60
N SER A 36 42.20 13.64 -31.61
CA SER A 36 42.83 12.36 -31.99
C SER A 36 44.07 12.51 -32.88
N ARG A 37 44.40 13.72 -33.39
CA ARG A 37 45.55 13.98 -34.28
C ARG A 37 46.71 14.71 -33.62
N ASP A 38 46.91 14.41 -32.34
CA ASP A 38 47.92 14.99 -31.45
C ASP A 38 49.29 14.26 -31.53
N LEU A 39 49.46 13.32 -32.47
CA LEU A 39 50.74 12.67 -32.73
C LEU A 39 51.00 12.75 -34.23
N VAL A 40 52.18 13.22 -34.62
CA VAL A 40 52.61 13.08 -36.01
C VAL A 40 53.14 11.67 -36.16
N ASP A 41 52.33 10.79 -36.74
CA ASP A 41 52.77 9.45 -37.14
C ASP A 41 53.87 9.57 -38.18
N VAL A 42 55.09 9.29 -37.73
CA VAL A 42 56.29 9.39 -38.54
C VAL A 42 56.31 8.26 -39.58
N LEU A 43 55.56 7.18 -39.36
CA LEU A 43 55.49 5.99 -40.21
C LEU A 43 54.40 6.06 -41.29
N ALA A 44 53.45 7.00 -41.20
CA ALA A 44 52.41 7.19 -42.20
C ALA A 44 52.96 7.63 -43.59
N ASN A 45 54.22 8.07 -43.65
CA ASN A 45 54.98 8.27 -44.88
C ASN A 45 55.78 7.00 -45.19
N THR A 46 55.29 6.18 -46.11
CA THR A 46 55.63 4.74 -46.30
C THR A 46 57.07 4.38 -46.71
N ASN A 47 58.03 5.31 -46.71
CA ASN A 47 59.41 5.06 -47.18
C ASN A 47 60.48 4.95 -46.08
N MET A 48 60.13 5.02 -44.80
CA MET A 48 61.13 5.04 -43.71
C MET A 48 61.36 3.70 -43.00
N ARG A 49 60.47 2.71 -43.22
CA ARG A 49 60.64 1.34 -42.72
C ARG A 49 61.50 0.54 -43.68
N GLN A 50 62.70 0.15 -43.24
CA GLN A 50 63.65 -0.62 -44.02
C GLN A 50 63.54 -2.09 -43.63
N LEU A 51 62.81 -2.86 -44.44
CA LEU A 51 62.69 -4.30 -44.24
C LEU A 51 64.03 -5.00 -44.46
N ASN A 52 64.17 -6.14 -43.78
CA ASN A 52 65.35 -6.99 -43.81
C ASN A 52 66.66 -6.25 -43.48
N THR A 53 66.58 -5.22 -42.63
CA THR A 53 67.69 -4.31 -42.30
C THR A 53 67.76 -4.10 -40.79
N PHE A 54 68.97 -3.96 -40.26
CA PHE A 54 69.21 -3.45 -38.91
C PHE A 54 70.45 -2.54 -38.88
N TYR A 55 70.55 -1.73 -37.83
CA TYR A 55 71.68 -0.85 -37.55
C TYR A 55 72.39 -1.27 -36.27
N TYR A 56 73.70 -1.28 -36.26
CA TYR A 56 74.51 -1.54 -35.07
C TYR A 56 75.78 -0.68 -35.10
N ALA A 57 76.49 -0.59 -33.98
CA ALA A 57 77.64 0.31 -33.84
C ALA A 57 78.82 -0.38 -33.14
N PRO A 58 79.62 -1.20 -33.84
CA PRO A 58 80.69 -1.99 -33.21
C PRO A 58 81.88 -1.14 -32.74
N ASN A 59 82.08 0.05 -33.33
CA ASN A 59 83.11 1.03 -32.95
C ASN A 59 82.51 2.43 -32.73
N ASN A 60 81.31 2.53 -32.13
CA ASN A 60 80.55 3.78 -31.96
C ASN A 60 80.20 4.52 -33.26
N ILE A 61 80.36 3.89 -34.43
CA ILE A 61 79.91 4.40 -35.72
C ILE A 61 78.80 3.49 -36.24
N ILE A 62 77.70 4.09 -36.70
CA ILE A 62 76.54 3.37 -37.22
C ILE A 62 76.88 2.63 -38.52
N VAL A 63 76.67 1.32 -38.51
CA VAL A 63 76.77 0.42 -39.66
C VAL A 63 75.40 -0.17 -39.96
N LYS A 64 75.07 -0.27 -41.25
CA LYS A 64 73.83 -0.88 -41.75
C LYS A 64 74.12 -2.27 -42.29
N GLU A 65 73.35 -3.26 -41.86
CA GLU A 65 73.43 -4.64 -42.36
C GLU A 65 72.05 -5.23 -42.67
N ALA A 66 72.05 -6.31 -43.45
CA ALA A 66 70.83 -7.01 -43.85
C ALA A 66 70.58 -8.22 -42.95
N ASN A 67 69.34 -8.36 -42.48
CA ASN A 67 68.87 -9.54 -41.74
C ASN A 67 67.38 -9.77 -42.02
N SER A 68 67.01 -10.92 -42.56
CA SER A 68 65.64 -11.24 -42.99
C SER A 68 64.59 -11.25 -41.87
N ALA A 69 65.02 -11.38 -40.61
CA ALA A 69 64.14 -11.39 -39.44
C ALA A 69 63.84 -9.99 -38.87
N LEU A 70 64.53 -8.94 -39.36
CA LEU A 70 64.49 -7.61 -38.76
C LEU A 70 63.99 -6.55 -39.74
N PHE A 71 63.52 -5.44 -39.18
CA PHE A 71 63.42 -4.18 -39.88
C PHE A 71 63.99 -3.06 -39.00
N ALA A 72 64.37 -1.98 -39.63
CA ALA A 72 64.75 -0.77 -38.92
C ALA A 72 64.03 0.44 -39.46
N VAL A 73 63.90 1.46 -38.60
CA VAL A 73 63.44 2.79 -38.99
C VAL A 73 64.59 3.75 -38.73
N SER A 74 64.97 4.51 -39.76
CA SER A 74 65.96 5.57 -39.63
C SER A 74 65.34 6.90 -40.03
N ILE A 75 65.32 7.86 -39.11
CA ILE A 75 64.72 9.18 -39.34
C ILE A 75 65.71 10.28 -39.02
N LYS A 76 65.63 11.39 -39.78
CA LYS A 76 66.31 12.63 -39.43
C LYS A 76 65.60 13.25 -38.23
N VAL A 77 66.37 13.69 -37.25
CA VAL A 77 65.88 14.29 -36.01
C VAL A 77 66.63 15.59 -35.71
N GLN A 78 66.08 16.42 -34.84
CA GLN A 78 66.72 17.65 -34.36
C GLN A 78 66.89 17.60 -32.84
N SER A 79 68.02 18.15 -32.35
CA SER A 79 68.29 18.30 -30.92
C SER A 79 67.11 18.92 -30.17
N GLY A 80 66.75 18.32 -29.05
CA GLY A 80 65.67 18.77 -28.17
C GLY A 80 64.29 18.20 -28.48
N GLN A 81 64.06 17.62 -29.67
CA GLN A 81 62.81 16.94 -30.00
C GLN A 81 62.60 15.73 -29.10
N LYS A 82 61.33 15.41 -28.79
CA LYS A 82 60.96 14.21 -28.05
C LYS A 82 60.23 13.23 -28.98
N TYR A 83 60.62 11.97 -28.92
CA TYR A 83 59.99 10.90 -29.70
C TYR A 83 59.45 9.83 -28.77
N VAL A 84 58.33 9.23 -29.15
CA VAL A 84 57.74 8.07 -28.47
C VAL A 84 57.80 6.89 -29.40
N PHE A 85 58.36 5.77 -28.96
CA PHE A 85 58.41 4.54 -29.75
C PHE A 85 58.34 3.28 -28.91
N ASN A 86 57.97 2.18 -29.53
CA ASN A 86 58.12 0.84 -28.96
C ASN A 86 58.87 -0.05 -29.95
N ALA A 87 59.61 -1.04 -29.46
CA ALA A 87 60.39 -1.94 -30.30
C ALA A 87 60.61 -3.30 -29.62
N LYS A 88 60.44 -4.37 -30.40
CA LYS A 88 60.82 -5.72 -29.97
C LYS A 88 62.18 -6.05 -30.58
N THR A 89 63.18 -6.20 -29.74
CA THR A 89 64.59 -6.26 -30.17
C THR A 89 65.09 -7.70 -30.19
N PHE A 90 66.22 -7.92 -30.88
CA PHE A 90 66.75 -9.25 -31.13
C PHE A 90 68.28 -9.28 -30.96
N GLY A 91 68.77 -10.26 -30.21
CA GLY A 91 70.20 -10.57 -30.12
C GLY A 91 71.02 -9.50 -29.39
N VAL A 92 72.21 -9.19 -29.91
CA VAL A 92 73.25 -8.32 -29.32
C VAL A 92 73.23 -6.87 -29.86
N VAL A 93 72.19 -6.49 -30.60
CA VAL A 93 72.09 -5.17 -31.24
C VAL A 93 71.15 -4.26 -30.46
N GLY A 94 71.58 -3.03 -30.16
CA GLY A 94 70.81 -2.05 -29.40
C GLY A 94 69.43 -1.75 -29.99
N SER A 95 68.48 -1.49 -29.09
CA SER A 95 67.08 -1.20 -29.39
C SER A 95 66.92 0.08 -30.22
N TYR A 96 67.74 1.09 -29.89
CA TYR A 96 67.88 2.29 -30.69
C TYR A 96 69.29 2.87 -30.60
N TYR A 97 69.59 3.73 -31.56
CA TYR A 97 70.77 4.58 -31.58
C TYR A 97 70.41 5.99 -32.03
N ILE A 98 70.94 7.01 -31.35
CA ILE A 98 70.93 8.39 -31.81
C ILE A 98 72.35 8.73 -32.24
N ALA A 99 72.52 9.28 -33.44
CA ALA A 99 73.84 9.62 -33.98
C ALA A 99 73.93 11.06 -34.49
N ASP A 100 75.16 11.57 -34.55
CA ASP A 100 75.49 12.85 -35.21
C ASP A 100 75.52 12.71 -36.75
N SER A 101 75.83 13.80 -37.46
CA SER A 101 75.85 13.82 -38.94
C SER A 101 76.97 12.99 -39.56
N GLY A 102 78.00 12.64 -38.79
CA GLY A 102 79.08 11.74 -39.19
C GLY A 102 78.79 10.27 -38.92
N GLY A 103 77.66 9.96 -38.24
CA GLY A 103 77.26 8.62 -37.86
C GLY A 103 77.82 8.14 -36.52
N ASN A 104 78.42 9.01 -35.71
CA ASN A 104 78.89 8.66 -34.37
C ASN A 104 77.72 8.57 -33.38
N VAL A 105 77.66 7.51 -32.57
CA VAL A 105 76.60 7.27 -31.60
C VAL A 105 76.74 8.23 -30.41
N LEU A 106 75.68 9.00 -30.15
CA LEU A 106 75.53 9.90 -29.01
C LEU A 106 74.78 9.24 -27.85
N GLN A 107 73.82 8.36 -28.19
CA GLN A 107 73.01 7.65 -27.20
C GLN A 107 72.55 6.32 -27.78
N THR A 108 72.56 5.27 -26.98
CA THR A 108 72.04 3.96 -27.36
C THR A 108 71.31 3.34 -26.17
N LEU A 109 70.37 2.46 -26.47
CA LEU A 109 69.82 1.51 -25.50
C LEU A 109 70.25 0.11 -25.92
N ALA A 110 70.89 -0.61 -25.00
CA ALA A 110 71.34 -1.98 -25.22
C ALA A 110 70.16 -2.95 -25.41
N SER A 111 70.43 -4.11 -26.02
CA SER A 111 69.43 -5.07 -26.50
C SER A 111 68.75 -5.92 -25.41
N ASN A 112 69.13 -5.73 -24.16
CA ASN A 112 68.71 -6.57 -23.03
C ASN A 112 67.32 -6.22 -22.49
N GLU A 113 66.63 -5.23 -23.06
CA GLU A 113 65.29 -4.79 -22.64
C GLU A 113 64.29 -4.93 -23.78
N THR A 114 63.25 -5.73 -23.57
CA THR A 114 62.11 -5.85 -24.49
C THR A 114 61.21 -4.62 -24.34
N LEU A 115 61.32 -3.65 -25.25
CA LEU A 115 60.50 -2.43 -25.25
C LEU A 115 59.17 -2.62 -25.99
N GLU A 116 58.35 -3.57 -25.55
CA GLU A 116 57.00 -3.77 -26.14
C GLU A 116 55.99 -2.67 -25.73
N GLN A 117 56.43 -1.70 -24.92
CA GLN A 117 55.66 -0.55 -24.42
C GLN A 117 56.19 0.77 -24.97
N ASP A 118 55.34 1.81 -25.00
CA ASP A 118 55.71 3.15 -25.46
C ASP A 118 56.84 3.75 -24.59
N TYR A 119 57.96 4.09 -25.20
CA TYR A 119 59.15 4.64 -24.57
C TYR A 119 59.43 6.04 -25.11
N VAL A 120 59.70 7.00 -24.21
CA VAL A 120 59.95 8.40 -24.57
C VAL A 120 61.44 8.70 -24.53
N ILE A 121 61.97 9.24 -25.63
CA ILE A 121 63.35 9.73 -25.70
C ILE A 121 63.37 11.21 -26.05
N LYS A 122 64.40 11.91 -25.56
CA LYS A 122 64.74 13.27 -25.97
C LYS A 122 66.02 13.24 -26.78
N ILE A 123 66.01 13.86 -27.95
CA ILE A 123 67.18 13.91 -28.82
C ILE A 123 68.26 14.82 -28.17
N PRO A 124 69.46 14.30 -27.87
CA PRO A 124 70.55 15.07 -27.27
C PRO A 124 71.11 16.12 -28.24
N GLN A 125 71.92 17.03 -27.70
CA GLN A 125 72.61 18.06 -28.48
C GLN A 125 73.50 17.41 -29.55
N ASN A 126 73.48 17.97 -30.78
CA ASN A 126 74.12 17.44 -31.99
C ASN A 126 73.54 16.14 -32.57
N GLY A 127 72.45 15.61 -32.01
CA GLY A 127 71.73 14.47 -32.60
C GLY A 127 71.05 14.86 -33.91
N THR A 128 71.34 14.12 -34.98
CA THR A 128 70.78 14.35 -36.33
C THR A 128 70.03 13.16 -36.91
N MET A 129 70.30 11.94 -36.40
CA MET A 129 69.65 10.71 -36.85
C MET A 129 69.20 9.85 -35.66
N LEU A 130 68.00 9.28 -35.75
CA LEU A 130 67.49 8.23 -34.85
C LEU A 130 67.31 6.94 -35.64
N TYR A 131 67.90 5.84 -35.16
CA TYR A 131 67.77 4.49 -35.69
C TYR A 131 67.08 3.61 -34.64
N VAL A 132 65.98 2.96 -35.01
CA VAL A 132 65.25 2.03 -34.13
C VAL A 132 65.20 0.68 -34.82
N ASN A 133 65.68 -0.37 -34.14
CA ASN A 133 65.69 -1.74 -34.64
C ASN A 133 64.52 -2.53 -34.07
N CYS A 134 63.87 -3.37 -34.87
CA CYS A 134 62.76 -4.18 -34.42
C CYS A 134 62.62 -5.49 -35.20
N THR A 135 62.10 -6.54 -34.57
CA THR A 135 61.75 -7.80 -35.24
C THR A 135 60.61 -7.59 -36.22
N LYS A 136 60.73 -8.16 -37.42
CA LYS A 136 59.76 -8.02 -38.53
C LYS A 136 58.33 -8.36 -38.15
N ASP A 137 58.14 -9.33 -37.27
CA ASP A 137 56.84 -9.87 -36.88
C ASP A 137 56.16 -9.07 -35.76
N TYR A 138 56.79 -8.01 -35.23
CA TYR A 138 56.17 -7.15 -34.23
C TYR A 138 55.18 -6.18 -34.89
N ALA A 139 53.92 -6.60 -34.92
CA ALA A 139 52.81 -5.82 -35.49
C ALA A 139 52.51 -4.53 -34.70
N GLY A 140 52.94 -4.44 -33.44
CA GLY A 140 52.66 -3.32 -32.54
C GLY A 140 53.63 -2.14 -32.64
N PHE A 141 54.59 -2.14 -33.57
CA PHE A 141 55.62 -1.09 -33.67
C PHE A 141 55.04 0.29 -33.97
N LYS A 142 55.52 1.29 -33.24
CA LYS A 142 55.09 2.68 -33.28
C LYS A 142 56.29 3.60 -33.13
N LEU A 143 56.29 4.72 -33.86
CA LEU A 143 57.26 5.80 -33.71
C LEU A 143 56.57 7.13 -34.02
N TYR A 144 56.46 7.99 -33.02
CA TYR A 144 55.79 9.29 -33.10
C TYR A 144 56.73 10.41 -32.69
N LEU A 145 56.64 11.54 -33.38
CA LEU A 145 57.18 12.81 -32.88
C LEU A 145 56.16 13.41 -31.91
N LEU A 146 56.61 13.75 -30.71
CA LEU A 146 55.79 14.47 -29.74
C LEU A 146 55.84 15.97 -30.08
N ASN A 147 54.72 16.56 -30.50
CA ASN A 147 54.66 17.98 -30.86
C ASN A 147 54.89 18.86 -29.61
N ASN A 148 55.66 19.94 -29.74
CA ASN A 148 56.01 20.85 -28.64
C ASN A 148 54.78 21.51 -28.00
N GLU A 149 53.68 21.69 -28.73
CA GLU A 149 52.44 22.25 -28.17
C GLU A 149 51.72 21.30 -27.19
N ILE A 150 51.90 19.97 -27.30
CA ILE A 150 51.29 18.98 -26.39
C ILE A 150 52.06 18.87 -25.08
N VAL A 151 53.37 19.15 -25.10
CA VAL A 151 54.15 19.34 -23.87
C VAL A 151 53.59 20.52 -23.05
N ASN A 152 52.87 21.46 -23.68
CA ASN A 152 52.29 22.61 -23.01
C ASN A 152 50.75 22.55 -22.81
N LEU A 153 49.98 21.81 -23.63
CA LEU A 153 48.50 21.85 -23.59
C LEU A 153 47.81 20.66 -22.90
N ASN A 154 48.45 19.49 -22.74
CA ASN A 154 48.00 18.47 -21.75
C ASN A 154 48.72 18.60 -20.39
N PHE A 155 49.64 19.56 -20.29
CA PHE A 155 50.39 19.92 -19.08
C PHE A 155 50.15 21.38 -18.67
N ALA A 156 49.10 22.02 -19.20
CA ALA A 156 48.68 23.36 -18.83
C ALA A 156 48.09 23.38 -17.41
N GLY A 157 48.96 23.37 -16.40
CA GLY A 157 48.67 23.91 -15.07
C GLY A 157 48.67 22.94 -13.89
N LEU A 158 48.99 21.65 -14.03
CA LEU A 158 48.83 20.66 -12.94
C LEU A 158 50.05 19.76 -12.65
N GLY A 159 51.27 20.20 -13.00
CA GLY A 159 52.53 19.76 -12.36
C GLY A 159 52.82 18.25 -12.34
N ALA A 160 52.56 17.52 -13.42
CA ALA A 160 53.06 16.15 -13.55
C ALA A 160 54.56 16.17 -13.83
N ASN A 161 55.32 15.38 -13.08
CA ASN A 161 56.76 15.24 -13.26
C ASN A 161 57.08 13.81 -13.69
N ASP A 162 58.14 13.64 -14.49
CA ASP A 162 58.66 12.36 -15.01
C ASP A 162 59.36 11.55 -13.89
N PHE A 163 58.64 11.32 -12.80
CA PHE A 163 59.03 10.55 -11.63
C PHE A 163 57.83 9.80 -11.08
N GLN A 164 58.10 8.91 -10.15
CA GLN A 164 57.13 8.06 -9.48
C GLN A 164 57.22 8.27 -7.95
N PHE A 165 56.08 8.33 -7.26
CA PHE A 165 56.00 8.42 -5.79
C PHE A 165 56.10 7.03 -5.14
N PHE A 166 56.92 6.91 -4.09
CA PHE A 166 57.12 5.69 -3.32
C PHE A 166 57.05 5.99 -1.84
N SER A 167 56.75 4.96 -1.05
CA SER A 167 56.90 5.02 0.40
C SER A 167 58.21 4.40 0.86
N ASN A 168 58.86 5.03 1.83
CA ASN A 168 59.93 4.44 2.62
C ASN A 168 59.71 4.75 4.12
N ASN A 169 60.67 4.38 4.96
CA ASN A 169 60.62 4.62 6.42
C ASN A 169 60.56 6.12 6.82
N SER A 170 60.73 7.04 5.88
CA SER A 170 60.69 8.49 6.09
C SER A 170 59.46 9.16 5.48
N GLY A 171 58.51 8.39 4.94
CA GLY A 171 57.28 8.91 4.32
C GLY A 171 57.29 8.78 2.79
N VAL A 172 56.58 9.69 2.12
CA VAL A 172 56.49 9.72 0.65
C VAL A 172 57.71 10.39 0.03
N ILE A 173 58.41 9.67 -0.86
CA ILE A 173 59.59 10.13 -1.62
C ILE A 173 59.36 9.99 -3.14
N THR A 174 60.23 10.62 -3.94
CA THR A 174 60.18 10.57 -5.42
C THR A 174 61.40 9.84 -6.00
N ASN A 175 61.20 9.11 -7.09
CA ASN A 175 62.29 8.49 -7.86
C ASN A 175 62.05 8.71 -9.36
N THR A 176 63.09 9.07 -10.13
CA THR A 176 62.98 9.31 -11.57
C THR A 176 62.68 8.00 -12.31
N ASN A 177 61.63 7.98 -13.13
CA ASN A 177 61.27 6.81 -13.94
C ASN A 177 60.61 7.26 -15.24
N SER A 178 61.18 6.87 -16.38
CA SER A 178 60.73 7.26 -17.72
C SER A 178 59.43 6.55 -18.17
N GLY A 179 58.93 5.60 -17.39
CA GLY A 179 57.69 4.84 -17.67
C GLY A 179 56.43 5.35 -16.96
N PHE A 180 56.54 6.33 -16.06
CA PHE A 180 55.43 6.86 -15.25
C PHE A 180 55.33 8.38 -15.28
N PHE A 181 54.13 8.87 -15.01
CA PHE A 181 53.88 10.25 -14.57
C PHE A 181 53.06 10.23 -13.28
N SER A 182 53.24 11.24 -12.44
CA SER A 182 52.63 11.25 -11.10
C SER A 182 52.05 12.61 -10.72
N LYS A 183 51.02 12.61 -9.87
CA LYS A 183 50.29 13.79 -9.40
C LYS A 183 50.15 13.81 -7.87
N SER A 184 50.33 14.97 -7.25
CA SER A 184 50.03 15.23 -5.84
C SER A 184 48.84 16.19 -5.73
N ILE A 185 47.95 15.95 -4.77
CA ILE A 185 46.73 16.74 -4.55
C ILE A 185 46.59 16.99 -3.06
N ASP A 186 46.35 18.25 -2.67
CA ASP A 186 45.96 18.56 -1.29
C ASP A 186 44.49 18.16 -1.08
N VAL A 187 44.22 17.45 0.01
CA VAL A 187 42.92 16.85 0.31
C VAL A 187 42.50 17.13 1.75
N ALA A 188 41.20 17.13 2.03
CA ALA A 188 40.69 17.18 3.39
C ALA A 188 40.03 15.86 3.80
N SER A 189 40.11 15.56 5.09
CA SER A 189 39.44 14.41 5.71
C SER A 189 37.96 14.32 5.33
N GLY A 190 37.53 13.15 4.87
CA GLY A 190 36.14 12.85 4.51
C GLY A 190 35.76 13.18 3.07
N GLU A 191 36.62 13.84 2.30
CA GLU A 191 36.38 14.10 0.88
C GLU A 191 36.38 12.82 0.04
N PHE A 192 35.72 12.85 -1.12
CA PHE A 192 35.65 11.73 -2.05
C PHE A 192 36.33 12.07 -3.38
N TYR A 193 37.11 11.13 -3.91
CA TYR A 193 37.81 11.28 -5.18
C TYR A 193 37.55 10.09 -6.11
N LEU A 194 37.19 10.38 -7.36
CA LEU A 194 37.10 9.42 -8.44
C LEU A 194 38.48 9.28 -9.09
N ILE A 195 39.00 8.06 -9.15
CA ILE A 195 40.33 7.73 -9.64
C ILE A 195 40.26 6.71 -10.78
N ARG A 196 41.02 6.96 -11.85
CA ARG A 196 41.39 5.97 -12.88
C ARG A 196 42.89 6.03 -13.08
N THR A 197 43.59 4.98 -12.66
CA THR A 197 45.03 4.88 -12.80
C THR A 197 45.47 3.43 -13.04
N SER A 198 46.70 3.24 -13.50
CA SER A 198 47.35 1.96 -13.71
C SER A 198 48.84 2.10 -13.44
N THR A 199 49.43 1.15 -12.72
CA THR A 199 50.86 1.13 -12.41
C THR A 199 51.41 -0.28 -12.47
N TYR A 200 52.74 -0.42 -12.44
CA TYR A 200 53.43 -1.70 -12.51
C TYR A 200 54.72 -1.67 -11.66
N GLY A 201 55.32 -2.85 -11.45
CA GLY A 201 56.53 -2.98 -10.63
C GLY A 201 56.24 -2.73 -9.15
N THR A 202 57.05 -1.90 -8.50
CA THR A 202 56.86 -1.55 -7.08
C THR A 202 56.12 -0.22 -6.88
N ALA A 203 55.69 0.43 -7.96
CA ALA A 203 55.02 1.73 -7.92
C ALA A 203 53.57 1.59 -7.45
N PRO A 204 53.20 2.12 -6.26
CA PRO A 204 51.81 2.09 -5.81
C PRO A 204 50.91 2.88 -6.76
N GLN A 205 49.66 2.47 -6.95
CA GLN A 205 48.68 3.24 -7.72
C GLN A 205 48.44 4.62 -7.09
N TYR A 206 48.28 4.67 -5.77
CA TYR A 206 48.19 5.91 -5.01
C TYR A 206 48.72 5.76 -3.58
N ILE A 207 49.03 6.88 -2.94
CA ILE A 207 49.44 7.01 -1.54
C ILE A 207 48.67 8.16 -0.92
N ILE A 208 48.07 7.97 0.26
CA ILE A 208 47.47 9.04 1.06
C ILE A 208 48.34 9.28 2.28
N ALA A 209 48.68 10.54 2.53
CA ALA A 209 49.58 10.94 3.60
C ALA A 209 49.03 12.11 4.42
N ASP A 210 49.57 12.28 5.63
CA ASP A 210 49.32 13.46 6.46
C ASP A 210 50.14 14.68 6.00
N SER A 211 50.03 15.79 6.72
CA SER A 211 50.74 17.05 6.41
C SER A 211 52.26 16.95 6.54
N SER A 212 52.79 15.91 7.21
CA SER A 212 54.22 15.62 7.35
C SER A 212 54.74 14.63 6.28
N ASN A 213 53.88 14.24 5.33
CA ASN A 213 54.10 13.19 4.33
C ASN A 213 54.25 11.77 4.92
N ALA A 214 53.81 11.52 6.16
CA ALA A 214 53.75 10.17 6.70
C ALA A 214 52.59 9.40 6.06
N VAL A 215 52.85 8.16 5.64
CA VAL A 215 51.89 7.35 4.89
C VAL A 215 50.77 6.86 5.81
N ILE A 216 49.53 7.19 5.46
CA ILE A 216 48.32 6.70 6.13
C ILE A 216 47.82 5.44 5.44
N THR A 217 47.73 5.48 4.11
CA THR A 217 47.35 4.32 3.30
C THR A 217 48.02 4.39 1.93
N LEU A 218 48.21 3.24 1.30
CA LEU A 218 48.72 3.14 -0.07
C LEU A 218 48.04 1.98 -0.78
N GLU A 219 47.80 2.16 -2.07
CA GLU A 219 47.31 1.11 -2.96
C GLU A 219 48.49 0.52 -3.74
N PRO A 220 48.69 -0.81 -3.74
CA PRO A 220 49.79 -1.45 -4.45
C PRO A 220 49.77 -1.21 -5.96
N SER A 221 50.83 -1.65 -6.64
CA SER A 221 50.91 -1.60 -8.10
C SER A 221 49.86 -2.47 -8.78
N GLY A 222 49.28 -2.03 -9.89
CA GLY A 222 48.43 -2.86 -10.75
C GLY A 222 47.54 -2.04 -11.68
N ASP A 223 46.53 -2.67 -12.30
CA ASP A 223 45.46 -1.97 -13.04
C ASP A 223 44.11 -2.55 -12.64
N ARG A 224 43.19 -1.70 -12.18
CA ARG A 224 41.82 -2.11 -11.84
C ARG A 224 40.89 -2.19 -13.05
N GLY A 225 41.32 -1.77 -14.23
CA GLY A 225 40.54 -1.78 -15.47
C GLY A 225 39.36 -0.79 -15.54
N LYS A 226 38.97 -0.16 -14.41
CA LYS A 226 37.82 0.76 -14.29
C LYS A 226 38.10 1.94 -13.35
N GLU A 227 37.22 2.94 -13.39
CA GLU A 227 37.19 4.04 -12.41
C GLU A 227 36.78 3.51 -11.02
N PHE A 228 37.31 4.10 -9.95
CA PHE A 228 36.93 3.76 -8.58
C PHE A 228 36.95 4.99 -7.67
N ILE A 229 36.14 4.96 -6.61
CA ILE A 229 36.01 6.08 -5.66
C ILE A 229 36.82 5.75 -4.40
N ILE A 230 37.60 6.72 -3.92
CA ILE A 230 38.24 6.65 -2.61
C ILE A 230 37.67 7.73 -1.69
N ARG A 231 37.64 7.43 -0.39
CA ARG A 231 37.33 8.39 0.66
C ARG A 231 38.61 8.76 1.40
N ILE A 232 38.85 10.06 1.58
CA ILE A 232 40.04 10.57 2.26
C ILE A 232 39.92 10.28 3.77
N PRO A 233 40.86 9.50 4.36
CA PRO A 233 40.84 9.15 5.78
C PRO A 233 41.04 10.36 6.71
N ASN A 234 40.71 10.18 7.99
CA ASN A 234 40.96 11.19 9.01
C ASN A 234 42.46 11.53 9.11
N ASN A 235 42.77 12.80 9.30
CA ASN A 235 44.13 13.37 9.39
C ASN A 235 44.96 13.33 8.09
N ALA A 236 44.38 12.91 6.96
CA ALA A 236 45.02 13.02 5.66
C ALA A 236 45.03 14.47 5.17
N ALA A 237 46.14 14.87 4.56
CA ALA A 237 46.33 16.18 3.94
C ALA A 237 46.73 16.08 2.47
N LYS A 238 47.26 14.94 2.02
CA LYS A 238 47.75 14.75 0.64
C LYS A 238 47.37 13.41 0.04
N LEU A 239 47.05 13.43 -1.26
CA LEU A 239 46.86 12.27 -2.12
C LEU A 239 47.89 12.32 -3.27
N TYR A 240 48.72 11.28 -3.35
CA TYR A 240 49.69 11.05 -4.41
C TYR A 240 49.18 9.94 -5.33
N VAL A 241 49.18 10.15 -6.64
CA VAL A 241 48.72 9.16 -7.62
C VAL A 241 49.79 8.98 -8.68
N ASN A 242 50.24 7.74 -8.88
CA ASN A 242 51.15 7.38 -9.97
C ASN A 242 50.35 6.80 -11.12
N CYS A 243 50.77 7.01 -12.36
CA CYS A 243 50.13 6.43 -13.54
C CYS A 243 51.16 6.09 -14.63
N ALA A 244 51.02 4.90 -15.21
CA ALA A 244 51.77 4.47 -16.38
C ALA A 244 51.36 5.27 -17.63
N TYR A 245 52.32 5.64 -18.48
CA TYR A 245 52.02 6.36 -19.72
C TYR A 245 51.10 5.62 -20.70
N THR A 246 50.94 4.30 -20.52
CA THR A 246 49.99 3.48 -21.27
C THR A 246 48.53 3.83 -20.98
N LEU A 247 48.20 4.35 -19.79
CA LEU A 247 46.84 4.78 -19.41
C LEU A 247 46.64 6.30 -19.48
N ARG A 248 47.59 7.06 -20.04
CA ARG A 248 47.58 8.54 -20.01
C ARG A 248 46.28 9.19 -20.51
N ASN A 249 45.66 8.62 -21.54
CA ASN A 249 44.44 9.16 -22.14
C ASN A 249 43.18 8.94 -21.28
N ASN A 250 43.23 8.00 -20.34
CA ASN A 250 42.11 7.64 -19.46
C ASN A 250 42.42 7.92 -17.99
N PHE A 251 43.55 8.56 -17.70
CA PHE A 251 43.94 8.90 -16.33
C PHE A 251 42.98 9.95 -15.77
N LYS A 252 42.46 9.70 -14.57
CA LYS A 252 41.48 10.57 -13.92
C LYS A 252 41.74 10.66 -12.43
N VAL A 253 41.71 11.88 -11.89
CA VAL A 253 41.67 12.12 -10.44
C VAL A 253 40.83 13.37 -10.20
N GLU A 254 39.59 13.19 -9.77
CA GLU A 254 38.57 14.23 -9.65
C GLU A 254 37.88 14.20 -8.29
N LYS A 255 37.74 15.36 -7.64
CA LYS A 255 36.96 15.49 -6.41
C LYS A 255 35.46 15.40 -6.74
N ILE A 256 34.73 14.57 -6.01
CA ILE A 256 33.28 14.40 -6.18
C ILE A 256 32.53 15.36 -5.23
N SER A 257 31.41 15.92 -5.69
CA SER A 257 30.59 16.82 -4.88
C SER A 257 29.86 16.10 -3.75
N ASP A 258 29.66 16.79 -2.62
CA ASP A 258 28.94 16.27 -1.46
C ASP A 258 27.50 15.83 -1.79
N ALA A 259 26.87 16.40 -2.83
CA ALA A 259 25.51 16.03 -3.25
C ALA A 259 25.46 14.63 -3.89
N LEU A 260 26.45 14.29 -4.73
CA LEU A 260 26.55 12.96 -5.34
C LEU A 260 27.02 11.91 -4.33
N ALA A 261 27.87 12.31 -3.37
CA ALA A 261 28.23 11.47 -2.22
C ALA A 261 27.02 11.22 -1.31
N LYS A 262 26.18 12.22 -1.05
CA LYS A 262 24.94 12.09 -0.26
C LYS A 262 23.88 11.24 -0.95
N SER A 263 23.78 11.24 -2.28
CA SER A 263 22.86 10.33 -3.00
C SER A 263 23.28 8.85 -2.95
N LEU A 264 24.53 8.56 -2.60
CA LEU A 264 25.03 7.21 -2.35
C LEU A 264 24.92 6.79 -0.87
N ILE A 265 24.57 7.73 0.04
CA ILE A 265 24.76 7.60 1.49
C ILE A 265 23.57 8.25 2.25
N ASP A 266 22.40 7.61 2.27
CA ASP A 266 21.51 7.71 3.43
C ASP A 266 21.90 6.59 4.41
N GLY A 267 22.89 6.87 5.25
CA GLY A 267 23.33 6.03 6.37
C GLY A 267 24.12 4.76 6.05
N ALA A 268 24.18 4.34 4.79
CA ALA A 268 24.81 3.09 4.39
C ALA A 268 26.29 3.27 4.02
N PHE A 269 27.20 2.69 4.81
CA PHE A 269 28.59 2.53 4.39
C PHE A 269 28.71 1.23 3.61
N VAL A 270 29.03 1.32 2.32
CA VAL A 270 29.55 0.16 1.58
C VAL A 270 30.92 -0.17 2.18
N LEU A 271 30.99 -1.31 2.84
CA LEU A 271 32.22 -1.90 3.35
C LEU A 271 32.75 -2.83 2.26
N ASP A 272 33.69 -2.32 1.48
CA ASP A 272 34.38 -3.12 0.48
C ASP A 272 35.16 -4.26 1.14
N TYR A 273 35.28 -5.36 0.41
CA TYR A 273 35.96 -6.58 0.82
C TYR A 273 35.52 -7.10 2.19
N THR A 274 34.26 -6.92 2.53
CA THR A 274 33.70 -7.21 3.86
C THR A 274 32.40 -7.98 3.70
N PHE A 275 32.17 -8.95 4.59
CA PHE A 275 30.86 -9.55 4.77
C PHE A 275 30.56 -9.77 6.26
N PHE A 276 29.27 -9.90 6.56
CA PHE A 276 28.76 -10.21 7.88
C PHE A 276 28.16 -11.62 7.91
N TYR A 277 28.37 -12.33 9.03
CA TYR A 277 27.79 -13.67 9.24
C TYR A 277 27.59 -13.93 10.73
N ALA A 278 26.82 -14.94 11.10
CA ALA A 278 26.49 -15.23 12.49
C ALA A 278 26.60 -16.74 12.79
N PRO A 279 27.78 -17.22 13.23
CA PRO A 279 27.96 -18.64 13.55
C PRO A 279 27.36 -19.03 14.91
N SER A 280 27.05 -18.06 15.78
CA SER A 280 26.58 -18.28 17.15
C SER A 280 25.60 -17.19 17.63
N ASN A 281 24.53 -16.93 16.86
CA ASN A 281 23.48 -15.91 17.12
C ASN A 281 23.93 -14.45 17.34
N ILE A 282 25.24 -14.18 17.26
CA ILE A 282 25.82 -12.84 17.32
C ILE A 282 26.49 -12.54 15.98
N ILE A 283 26.23 -11.36 15.45
CA ILE A 283 26.81 -10.92 14.18
C ILE A 283 28.33 -10.75 14.28
N ARG A 284 29.05 -11.20 13.25
CA ARG A 284 30.48 -11.03 13.07
C ARG A 284 30.77 -10.38 11.72
N LYS A 285 31.90 -9.68 11.65
CA LYS A 285 32.43 -9.03 10.45
C LYS A 285 33.74 -9.69 10.05
N GLU A 286 33.87 -10.05 8.78
CA GLU A 286 35.09 -10.62 8.19
C GLU A 286 35.39 -10.01 6.82
N SER A 287 36.61 -10.21 6.33
CA SER A 287 37.05 -9.73 5.02
C SER A 287 37.00 -10.83 3.95
N ASN A 288 36.54 -10.47 2.76
CA ASN A 288 36.46 -11.35 1.60
C ASN A 288 36.58 -10.53 0.31
N ASP A 289 37.46 -10.91 -0.60
CA ASP A 289 37.75 -10.15 -1.83
C ASP A 289 36.62 -10.17 -2.88
N ALA A 290 35.68 -11.10 -2.75
CA ALA A 290 34.54 -11.28 -3.65
C ALA A 290 33.21 -10.71 -3.12
N LEU A 291 33.17 -10.23 -1.86
CA LEU A 291 31.99 -9.67 -1.21
C LEU A 291 32.18 -8.22 -0.78
N PHE A 292 31.09 -7.47 -0.80
CA PHE A 292 30.94 -6.19 -0.10
C PHE A 292 29.67 -6.25 0.76
N ALA A 293 29.57 -5.36 1.74
CA ALA A 293 28.40 -5.30 2.60
C ALA A 293 27.93 -3.87 2.88
N LEU A 294 26.64 -3.74 3.19
CA LEU A 294 26.07 -2.56 3.82
C LEU A 294 25.89 -2.78 5.32
N ASP A 295 26.18 -1.74 6.10
CA ASP A 295 25.86 -1.59 7.52
C ASP A 295 25.16 -0.25 7.72
N PHE A 296 23.94 -0.26 8.23
CA PHE A 296 23.26 0.97 8.63
C PHE A 296 22.18 0.78 9.71
N ASP A 297 21.85 1.90 10.36
CA ASP A 297 20.87 1.97 11.45
C ASP A 297 19.43 1.92 10.94
N VAL A 298 18.58 1.18 11.65
CA VAL A 298 17.16 1.00 11.29
C VAL A 298 16.23 1.38 12.45
N LYS A 299 14.95 1.60 12.14
CA LYS A 299 13.89 1.84 13.14
C LYS A 299 12.79 0.80 13.01
N GLU A 300 12.25 0.39 14.15
CA GLU A 300 11.09 -0.51 14.24
C GLU A 300 9.94 -0.05 13.33
N GLY A 301 9.31 -1.00 12.64
CA GLY A 301 8.16 -0.76 11.77
C GLY A 301 8.50 -0.13 10.42
N HIS A 302 9.75 0.29 10.18
CA HIS A 302 10.19 0.64 8.83
C HIS A 302 10.31 -0.60 7.95
N SER A 303 10.22 -0.40 6.63
CA SER A 303 10.36 -1.49 5.67
C SER A 303 11.35 -1.12 4.57
N TYR A 304 12.03 -2.13 4.03
CA TYR A 304 13.07 -1.98 3.02
C TYR A 304 12.87 -3.00 1.89
N SER A 305 13.06 -2.55 0.64
CA SER A 305 13.21 -3.41 -0.53
C SER A 305 14.69 -3.77 -0.70
N ILE A 306 14.99 -5.06 -0.85
CA ILE A 306 16.35 -5.58 -1.00
C ILE A 306 16.44 -6.44 -2.27
N ASN A 307 17.45 -6.16 -3.10
CA ASN A 307 17.93 -7.04 -4.15
C ASN A 307 19.43 -7.30 -3.92
N THR A 308 19.79 -8.55 -3.69
CA THR A 308 21.17 -8.91 -3.35
C THR A 308 21.47 -10.39 -3.61
N LYS A 309 22.75 -10.69 -3.82
CA LYS A 309 23.27 -12.03 -4.05
C LYS A 309 24.53 -12.26 -3.23
N THR A 310 24.65 -13.43 -2.61
CA THR A 310 25.79 -13.78 -1.76
C THR A 310 26.05 -15.29 -1.86
N PHE A 311 27.11 -15.78 -1.22
CA PHE A 311 27.47 -17.19 -1.21
C PHE A 311 28.14 -17.61 0.10
N GLY A 312 28.20 -18.93 0.32
CA GLY A 312 28.93 -19.52 1.45
C GLY A 312 28.23 -19.32 2.78
N VAL A 313 28.98 -18.88 3.80
CA VAL A 313 28.45 -18.65 5.16
C VAL A 313 27.80 -17.27 5.32
N ALA A 314 27.93 -16.39 4.33
CA ALA A 314 27.33 -15.07 4.33
C ALA A 314 25.85 -15.18 3.95
N GLY A 315 24.95 -14.84 4.88
CA GLY A 315 23.53 -14.65 4.57
C GLY A 315 23.32 -13.41 3.70
N LYS A 316 22.18 -13.33 2.99
CA LYS A 316 21.81 -12.17 2.18
C LYS A 316 21.65 -10.92 3.04
N HIS A 317 20.99 -11.04 4.20
CA HIS A 317 20.91 -9.97 5.19
C HIS A 317 20.75 -10.50 6.61
N TYR A 318 21.06 -9.64 7.59
CA TYR A 318 20.86 -9.86 9.02
C TYR A 318 20.27 -8.60 9.68
N ILE A 319 19.28 -8.77 10.54
CA ILE A 319 18.71 -7.73 11.39
C ILE A 319 19.09 -8.03 12.84
N THR A 320 19.65 -7.05 13.54
CA THR A 320 20.10 -7.23 14.93
C THR A 320 19.56 -6.18 15.87
N ASP A 321 19.52 -6.52 17.15
CA ASP A 321 19.38 -5.54 18.22
C ASP A 321 20.67 -4.71 18.38
N LYS A 322 20.68 -3.80 19.37
CA LYS A 322 21.82 -2.91 19.67
C LYS A 322 23.07 -3.64 20.17
N ASP A 323 22.92 -4.87 20.65
CA ASP A 323 23.97 -5.69 21.24
C ASP A 323 24.53 -6.69 20.22
N GLY A 324 24.00 -6.69 18.98
CA GLY A 324 24.44 -7.52 17.87
C GLY A 324 23.79 -8.90 17.81
N ASN A 325 22.75 -9.16 18.60
CA ASN A 325 22.01 -10.42 18.56
C ASN A 325 21.09 -10.48 17.34
N ILE A 326 21.09 -11.61 16.62
CA ILE A 326 20.24 -11.80 15.45
C ILE A 326 18.76 -11.88 15.85
N LEU A 327 17.95 -10.98 15.31
CA LEU A 327 16.49 -11.03 15.42
C LEU A 327 15.85 -11.72 14.21
N GLN A 328 16.42 -11.48 13.03
CA GLN A 328 15.96 -12.06 11.75
C GLN A 328 17.14 -12.10 10.77
N PHE A 329 17.17 -13.10 9.87
CA PHE A 329 18.14 -13.13 8.77
C PHE A 329 17.60 -13.91 7.57
N LYS A 330 18.19 -13.71 6.38
CA LYS A 330 17.96 -14.54 5.19
C LYS A 330 19.27 -15.19 4.78
N ALA A 331 19.27 -16.52 4.65
CA ALA A 331 20.42 -17.28 4.20
C ALA A 331 20.77 -16.99 2.72
N SER A 332 21.96 -17.38 2.28
CA SER A 332 22.30 -17.41 0.85
C SER A 332 21.43 -18.45 0.13
N ASP A 333 20.86 -18.09 -1.01
CA ASP A 333 20.11 -19.00 -1.88
C ASP A 333 20.42 -18.67 -3.36
N SER A 334 19.96 -19.51 -4.28
CA SER A 334 20.18 -19.34 -5.72
C SER A 334 19.12 -18.48 -6.42
N VAL A 335 18.25 -17.80 -5.67
CA VAL A 335 17.11 -17.05 -6.22
C VAL A 335 17.47 -15.57 -6.30
N ASP A 336 17.55 -15.03 -7.51
CA ASP A 336 17.86 -13.63 -7.78
C ASP A 336 16.55 -12.84 -7.88
N GLU A 337 15.98 -12.39 -6.76
CA GLU A 337 14.70 -11.69 -6.69
C GLU A 337 14.73 -10.49 -5.72
N ASP A 338 13.90 -9.48 -6.01
CA ASP A 338 13.57 -8.39 -5.09
C ASP A 338 12.66 -8.92 -3.97
N TYR A 339 12.94 -8.56 -2.72
CA TYR A 339 12.04 -8.87 -1.61
C TYR A 339 11.95 -7.72 -0.61
N ILE A 340 10.84 -7.67 0.14
CA ILE A 340 10.57 -6.65 1.14
C ILE A 340 10.77 -7.24 2.53
N ILE A 341 11.45 -6.50 3.41
CA ILE A 341 11.56 -6.80 4.84
C ILE A 341 10.91 -5.69 5.66
N THR A 342 10.38 -6.06 6.83
CA THR A 342 9.89 -5.12 7.85
C THR A 342 10.74 -5.26 9.09
N ILE A 343 11.21 -4.14 9.64
CA ILE A 343 12.10 -4.11 10.79
C ILE A 343 11.32 -4.49 12.06
N PRO A 344 11.66 -5.60 12.74
CA PRO A 344 10.96 -6.06 13.94
C PRO A 344 11.24 -5.16 15.15
N ALA A 345 10.47 -5.36 16.22
CA ALA A 345 10.67 -4.65 17.48
C ALA A 345 12.08 -4.88 18.06
N ASN A 346 12.63 -3.84 18.68
CA ASN A 346 13.98 -3.81 19.27
C ASN A 346 15.15 -3.89 18.29
N ALA A 347 14.91 -3.93 16.97
CA ALA A 347 15.98 -3.90 15.98
C ALA A 347 16.66 -2.52 15.92
N SER A 348 17.98 -2.54 15.73
CA SER A 348 18.80 -1.33 15.61
C SER A 348 19.65 -1.29 14.34
N LYS A 349 20.03 -2.45 13.80
CA LYS A 349 20.94 -2.58 12.65
C LYS A 349 20.41 -3.52 11.58
N LEU A 350 20.74 -3.19 10.32
CA LEU A 350 20.56 -4.05 9.15
C LEU A 350 21.90 -4.20 8.41
N TYR A 351 22.34 -5.45 8.25
CA TYR A 351 23.51 -5.83 7.47
C TYR A 351 23.07 -6.52 6.20
N VAL A 352 23.59 -6.12 5.03
CA VAL A 352 23.25 -6.75 3.73
C VAL A 352 24.54 -7.08 2.99
N ASN A 353 24.77 -8.35 2.69
CA ASN A 353 25.98 -8.81 1.97
C ASN A 353 25.69 -8.98 0.49
N CYS A 354 26.62 -8.61 -0.37
CA CYS A 354 26.50 -8.76 -1.81
C CYS A 354 27.82 -9.19 -2.47
N THR A 355 27.76 -9.95 -3.55
CA THR A 355 28.92 -10.26 -4.40
C THR A 355 29.21 -9.14 -5.39
N TYR A 356 30.48 -8.91 -5.69
CA TYR A 356 30.87 -7.88 -6.67
C TYR A 356 30.37 -8.15 -8.09
N ASP A 357 30.19 -9.41 -8.49
CA ASP A 357 29.62 -9.78 -9.79
C ASP A 357 28.12 -9.46 -9.91
N TYR A 358 27.44 -9.23 -8.77
CA TYR A 358 26.03 -8.84 -8.71
C TYR A 358 25.82 -7.37 -8.32
N ALA A 359 26.90 -6.58 -8.20
CA ALA A 359 26.85 -5.20 -7.75
C ALA A 359 25.92 -4.30 -8.59
N VAL A 360 25.75 -4.58 -9.88
CA VAL A 360 24.88 -3.80 -10.79
C VAL A 360 23.39 -3.94 -10.46
N ASN A 361 22.99 -5.04 -9.85
CA ASN A 361 21.61 -5.33 -9.45
C ASN A 361 21.39 -5.10 -7.95
N PHE A 362 22.47 -4.84 -7.20
CA PHE A 362 22.39 -4.66 -5.77
C PHE A 362 21.59 -3.42 -5.40
N LYS A 363 20.61 -3.60 -4.51
CA LYS A 363 19.68 -2.53 -4.14
C LYS A 363 19.22 -2.70 -2.70
N VAL A 364 19.23 -1.62 -1.94
CA VAL A 364 18.57 -1.53 -0.63
C VAL A 364 17.87 -0.18 -0.54
N GLU A 365 16.54 -0.17 -0.55
CA GLU A 365 15.74 1.06 -0.54
C GLU A 365 14.71 1.05 0.59
N ARG A 366 14.62 2.14 1.35
CA ARG A 366 13.53 2.31 2.32
C ARG A 366 12.21 2.55 1.58
N LEU A 367 11.20 1.77 1.92
CA LEU A 367 9.84 1.95 1.42
C LEU A 367 9.05 2.86 2.37
N SER A 368 8.21 3.73 1.82
CA SER A 368 7.31 4.55 2.63
C SER A 368 6.09 3.72 3.07
N ASN A 369 5.66 3.91 4.32
CA ASN A 369 4.47 3.22 4.85
C ASN A 369 3.22 3.52 4.02
N ALA A 370 3.13 4.70 3.40
CA ALA A 370 2.05 5.08 2.50
C ALA A 370 2.06 4.35 1.15
N LEU A 371 3.22 3.87 0.69
CA LEU A 371 3.32 3.02 -0.50
C LEU A 371 2.93 1.57 -0.16
N LEU A 372 3.37 1.08 1.00
CA LEU A 372 3.04 -0.27 1.49
C LEU A 372 1.55 -0.44 1.77
N SER A 373 0.88 0.58 2.30
CA SER A 373 -0.58 0.57 2.48
C SER A 373 -1.37 0.51 1.16
N LYS A 374 -0.71 0.68 0.01
CA LYS A 374 -1.29 0.54 -1.34
C LYS A 374 -1.01 -0.83 -1.97
N ILE A 375 -0.10 -1.63 -1.40
CA ILE A 375 0.09 -3.02 -1.83
C ILE A 375 -1.12 -3.81 -1.32
N PRO A 376 -1.95 -4.40 -2.20
CA PRO A 376 -3.11 -5.15 -1.76
C PRO A 376 -2.63 -6.33 -0.91
N VAL A 377 -3.08 -6.40 0.33
CA VAL A 377 -3.10 -7.69 1.04
C VAL A 377 -3.99 -8.59 0.18
N VAL A 378 -3.44 -9.71 -0.30
CA VAL A 378 -4.26 -10.72 -0.98
C VAL A 378 -5.18 -11.30 0.09
N ASP A 379 -6.38 -10.74 0.16
CA ASP A 379 -7.46 -11.25 1.01
C ASP A 379 -7.79 -12.67 0.50
N GLN A 380 -7.41 -13.68 1.26
CA GLN A 380 -7.71 -15.08 0.94
C GLN A 380 -9.11 -15.50 1.43
N THR A 381 -9.88 -14.57 2.01
CA THR A 381 -11.26 -14.84 2.44
C THR A 381 -12.23 -14.70 1.27
N VAL A 382 -13.47 -15.17 1.48
CA VAL A 382 -14.57 -15.00 0.52
C VAL A 382 -14.84 -13.52 0.19
N ARG A 383 -14.46 -12.58 1.07
CA ARG A 383 -14.68 -11.14 0.86
C ARG A 383 -13.91 -10.62 -0.35
N SER A 384 -12.83 -11.28 -0.73
CA SER A 384 -12.03 -10.94 -1.93
C SER A 384 -12.80 -11.05 -3.24
N VAL A 385 -13.85 -11.88 -3.29
CA VAL A 385 -14.68 -12.07 -4.49
C VAL A 385 -16.00 -11.29 -4.44
N PHE A 386 -16.25 -10.52 -3.37
CA PHE A 386 -17.47 -9.72 -3.27
C PHE A 386 -17.52 -8.67 -4.40
N PRO A 387 -18.71 -8.42 -4.96
CA PRO A 387 -18.85 -7.49 -6.06
C PRO A 387 -18.60 -6.05 -5.58
N LYS A 388 -17.95 -5.26 -6.43
CA LYS A 388 -17.77 -3.82 -6.24
C LYS A 388 -18.76 -3.09 -7.12
N LEU A 389 -19.94 -2.81 -6.58
CA LEU A 389 -21.03 -2.18 -7.32
C LEU A 389 -20.96 -0.66 -7.20
N ASN A 390 -21.43 0.04 -8.24
CA ASN A 390 -21.63 1.48 -8.20
C ASN A 390 -23.02 1.78 -8.77
N TYR A 391 -23.86 2.42 -7.97
CA TYR A 391 -25.23 2.80 -8.33
C TYR A 391 -25.36 4.30 -8.58
N PHE A 392 -24.42 4.85 -9.35
CA PHE A 392 -24.35 6.27 -9.66
C PHE A 392 -25.74 6.86 -9.93
N ASP A 393 -26.09 7.91 -9.17
CA ASP A 393 -27.35 8.67 -9.22
C ASP A 393 -28.67 7.91 -8.98
N LYS A 394 -28.68 6.58 -8.80
CA LYS A 394 -29.94 5.82 -8.61
C LYS A 394 -30.74 6.27 -7.39
N LEU A 395 -30.07 6.51 -6.27
CA LEU A 395 -30.73 6.94 -5.04
C LEU A 395 -31.44 8.29 -5.25
N ARG A 396 -30.78 9.25 -5.91
CA ARG A 396 -31.37 10.56 -6.23
C ARG A 396 -32.57 10.44 -7.18
N GLU A 397 -32.50 9.53 -8.16
CA GLU A 397 -33.57 9.32 -9.13
C GLU A 397 -34.82 8.69 -8.50
N LYS A 398 -34.65 7.66 -7.68
CA LYS A 398 -35.76 6.83 -7.19
C LYS A 398 -36.21 7.14 -5.76
N CYS A 399 -35.35 7.78 -4.97
CA CYS A 399 -35.66 8.25 -3.62
C CYS A 399 -35.26 9.74 -3.47
N PRO A 400 -35.81 10.65 -4.31
CA PRO A 400 -35.42 12.05 -4.34
C PRO A 400 -35.72 12.78 -3.03
N ASN A 401 -36.82 12.46 -2.33
CA ASN A 401 -37.19 13.17 -1.11
C ASN A 401 -36.26 12.82 0.04
N PHE A 402 -35.97 11.53 0.22
CA PHE A 402 -34.98 11.05 1.17
C PHE A 402 -33.60 11.62 0.85
N TYR A 403 -33.16 11.50 -0.41
CA TYR A 403 -31.85 11.99 -0.83
C TYR A 403 -31.68 13.48 -0.53
N GLN A 404 -32.66 14.30 -0.90
CA GLN A 404 -32.62 15.74 -0.66
C GLN A 404 -32.62 16.06 0.84
N LYS A 405 -33.49 15.41 1.63
CA LYS A 405 -33.58 15.62 3.08
C LYS A 405 -32.29 15.21 3.80
N PHE A 406 -31.71 14.07 3.43
CA PHE A 406 -30.44 13.59 3.97
C PHE A 406 -29.28 14.52 3.61
N LYS A 407 -29.24 15.02 2.37
CA LYS A 407 -28.22 15.96 1.91
C LYS A 407 -28.31 17.33 2.59
N ASP A 408 -29.52 17.86 2.73
CA ASP A 408 -29.75 19.19 3.31
C ASP A 408 -29.54 19.21 4.83
N LYS A 409 -29.77 18.08 5.50
CA LYS A 409 -29.62 17.92 6.97
C LYS A 409 -30.40 18.97 7.77
N ASN A 410 -31.52 19.45 7.22
CA ASN A 410 -32.34 20.54 7.79
C ASN A 410 -33.58 20.03 8.55
N LYS A 411 -33.69 18.71 8.72
CA LYS A 411 -34.74 17.99 9.45
C LYS A 411 -34.18 16.67 9.95
N ASP A 412 -34.80 16.07 10.97
CA ASP A 412 -34.47 14.71 11.40
C ASP A 412 -34.67 13.74 10.25
N VAL A 413 -33.75 12.79 10.08
CA VAL A 413 -33.85 11.76 9.03
C VAL A 413 -33.95 10.39 9.66
N THR A 414 -34.97 9.62 9.26
CA THR A 414 -35.20 8.29 9.81
C THR A 414 -35.22 7.23 8.71
N VAL A 415 -34.38 6.21 8.87
CA VAL A 415 -34.35 5.03 8.00
C VAL A 415 -34.76 3.82 8.82
N VAL A 416 -35.70 3.02 8.31
CA VAL A 416 -36.17 1.80 8.98
C VAL A 416 -35.91 0.59 8.08
N LEU A 417 -35.24 -0.44 8.62
CA LEU A 417 -35.10 -1.75 7.99
C LEU A 417 -36.22 -2.66 8.47
N THR A 418 -36.91 -3.33 7.54
CA THR A 418 -37.89 -4.39 7.80
C THR A 418 -37.50 -5.66 7.06
N GLY A 419 -37.77 -6.81 7.68
CA GLY A 419 -37.40 -8.10 7.12
C GLY A 419 -37.46 -9.25 8.14
N THR A 420 -36.79 -10.34 7.78
CA THR A 420 -36.72 -11.60 8.50
C THR A 420 -35.57 -11.63 9.52
N SER A 421 -35.21 -12.84 10.00
CA SER A 421 -34.03 -13.05 10.84
C SER A 421 -32.71 -12.73 10.14
N LEU A 422 -32.68 -12.72 8.80
CA LEU A 422 -31.50 -12.35 8.02
C LEU A 422 -31.16 -10.87 8.18
N THR A 423 -32.15 -9.99 8.03
CA THR A 423 -32.01 -8.54 8.29
C THR A 423 -31.87 -8.25 9.78
N GLN A 424 -32.50 -9.05 10.65
CA GLN A 424 -32.34 -8.88 12.08
C GLN A 424 -30.88 -9.00 12.50
N GLY A 425 -30.19 -10.08 12.10
CA GLY A 425 -28.72 -10.24 12.08
C GLY A 425 -27.96 -10.21 13.42
N ASN A 426 -28.41 -9.42 14.39
CA ASN A 426 -27.70 -9.10 15.63
C ASN A 426 -27.57 -10.29 16.60
N MET A 427 -28.33 -11.36 16.38
CA MET A 427 -28.23 -12.60 17.16
C MET A 427 -27.22 -13.59 16.56
N TYR A 428 -26.79 -13.32 15.33
CA TYR A 428 -26.13 -14.32 14.48
C TYR A 428 -24.69 -13.96 14.09
N THR A 429 -24.30 -12.72 14.35
CA THR A 429 -22.99 -12.15 14.02
C THR A 429 -22.20 -11.84 15.28
N SER A 430 -20.88 -11.73 15.14
CA SER A 430 -20.00 -11.46 16.28
C SER A 430 -20.19 -10.04 16.80
N ALA A 431 -20.02 -9.84 18.12
CA ALA A 431 -20.06 -8.51 18.71
C ALA A 431 -18.94 -7.62 18.17
N ARG A 432 -19.22 -6.33 17.99
CA ARG A 432 -18.19 -5.37 17.56
C ARG A 432 -17.34 -4.91 18.74
N THR A 433 -16.12 -4.50 18.43
CA THR A 433 -15.21 -3.87 19.42
C THR A 433 -15.74 -2.53 19.94
N ASP A 434 -16.57 -1.84 19.15
CA ASP A 434 -17.19 -0.56 19.48
C ASP A 434 -18.69 -0.69 19.81
N ALA A 435 -19.14 -1.87 20.27
CA ALA A 435 -20.54 -2.17 20.56
C ALA A 435 -21.21 -1.18 21.54
N SER A 436 -20.49 -0.65 22.54
CA SER A 436 -21.04 0.30 23.52
C SER A 436 -21.28 1.71 22.96
N THR A 437 -20.79 2.01 21.77
CA THR A 437 -20.98 3.31 21.09
C THR A 437 -21.91 3.23 19.88
N ARG A 438 -22.72 2.15 19.78
CA ARG A 438 -23.61 1.91 18.64
C ARG A 438 -25.09 1.80 19.03
N PRO A 439 -26.02 2.27 18.17
CA PRO A 439 -27.45 2.15 18.41
C PRO A 439 -27.91 0.70 18.66
N PRO A 440 -29.09 0.51 19.28
CA PRO A 440 -29.61 -0.83 19.54
C PRO A 440 -29.89 -1.59 18.24
N CYS A 441 -29.62 -2.90 18.24
CA CYS A 441 -29.61 -3.76 17.05
C CYS A 441 -28.51 -3.42 16.01
N MET A 442 -27.48 -2.64 16.38
CA MET A 442 -26.30 -2.40 15.53
C MET A 442 -24.99 -2.63 16.31
N HIS A 443 -24.97 -3.54 17.28
CA HIS A 443 -23.81 -3.75 18.16
C HIS A 443 -22.97 -4.99 17.78
N THR A 444 -23.29 -5.62 16.65
CA THR A 444 -22.60 -6.80 16.09
C THR A 444 -22.19 -6.54 14.65
N ASN A 445 -21.48 -7.46 14.00
CA ASN A 445 -21.04 -7.32 12.61
C ASN A 445 -22.16 -7.63 11.59
N ASP A 446 -23.41 -7.31 11.93
CA ASP A 446 -24.58 -7.54 11.09
C ASP A 446 -24.76 -6.51 9.97
N PHE A 447 -25.71 -6.79 9.08
CA PHE A 447 -26.02 -5.94 7.94
C PHE A 447 -26.43 -4.52 8.36
N ALA A 448 -27.25 -4.39 9.41
CA ALA A 448 -27.71 -3.11 9.92
C ALA A 448 -26.57 -2.23 10.46
N SER A 449 -25.55 -2.83 11.09
CA SER A 449 -24.37 -2.10 11.57
C SER A 449 -23.53 -1.51 10.45
N ASN A 450 -23.39 -2.22 9.34
CA ASN A 450 -22.69 -1.72 8.16
C ASN A 450 -23.46 -0.56 7.51
N LEU A 451 -24.79 -0.66 7.40
CA LEU A 451 -25.62 0.46 6.95
C LEU A 451 -25.47 1.67 7.87
N PHE A 452 -25.48 1.47 9.19
CA PHE A 452 -25.23 2.55 10.15
C PHE A 452 -23.90 3.24 9.88
N ASP A 453 -22.81 2.48 9.71
CA ASP A 453 -21.48 3.03 9.37
C ASP A 453 -21.51 3.83 8.06
N THR A 454 -22.25 3.35 7.06
CA THR A 454 -22.42 4.06 5.78
C THR A 454 -23.15 5.39 5.93
N PHE A 455 -24.20 5.47 6.74
CA PHE A 455 -24.96 6.71 6.92
C PHE A 455 -24.30 7.68 7.91
N ILE A 456 -23.87 7.20 9.07
CA ILE A 456 -23.45 8.05 10.20
C ILE A 456 -22.20 8.88 9.88
N LYS A 457 -21.32 8.37 9.00
CA LYS A 457 -20.13 9.11 8.54
C LYS A 457 -20.48 10.43 7.85
N HIS A 458 -21.72 10.56 7.33
CA HIS A 458 -22.21 11.78 6.72
C HIS A 458 -22.98 12.67 7.70
N TRP A 459 -23.17 12.30 8.98
CA TRP A 459 -23.99 13.05 9.95
C TRP A 459 -23.17 13.78 11.02
N ASP A 460 -22.09 14.43 10.58
CA ASP A 460 -21.32 15.49 11.26
C ASP A 460 -21.10 15.31 12.77
N GLY A 461 -20.63 14.12 13.18
CA GLY A 461 -20.19 13.87 14.55
C GLY A 461 -21.29 13.48 15.54
N GLN A 462 -22.48 13.09 15.08
CA GLN A 462 -23.48 12.44 15.94
C GLN A 462 -22.91 11.18 16.60
N GLN A 463 -23.18 11.01 17.89
CA GLN A 463 -22.66 9.90 18.70
C GLN A 463 -23.75 9.17 19.48
N TYR A 464 -23.44 7.95 19.88
CA TYR A 464 -24.28 7.09 20.69
C TYR A 464 -23.50 6.50 21.86
N ARG A 465 -24.18 6.25 22.99
CA ARG A 465 -23.67 5.59 24.20
C ARG A 465 -24.72 4.63 24.73
N ARG A 466 -24.41 3.33 24.67
CA ARG A 466 -25.25 2.26 25.19
C ARG A 466 -25.17 2.22 26.72
N TYR A 467 -26.14 1.57 27.36
CA TYR A 467 -26.21 1.36 28.81
C TYR A 467 -24.93 0.84 29.49
N ASP A 468 -24.00 0.24 28.75
CA ASP A 468 -22.74 -0.32 29.23
C ASP A 468 -21.52 0.56 28.93
N HIS A 469 -21.71 1.74 28.36
CA HIS A 469 -20.64 2.73 28.21
C HIS A 469 -20.34 3.41 29.55
N SER A 470 -19.06 3.73 29.77
CA SER A 470 -18.55 4.41 30.98
C SER A 470 -19.11 5.81 31.24
N ASP A 471 -19.84 6.38 30.26
CA ASP A 471 -20.37 7.75 30.36
C ASP A 471 -21.69 7.77 31.16
N LEU A 472 -22.31 6.60 31.37
CA LEU A 472 -23.57 6.45 32.06
C LEU A 472 -23.33 6.01 33.50
N VAL A 473 -23.92 6.73 34.45
CA VAL A 473 -23.85 6.43 35.89
C VAL A 473 -25.22 5.98 36.36
N PHE A 474 -25.27 4.81 36.99
CA PHE A 474 -26.50 4.21 37.53
C PHE A 474 -26.52 4.34 39.05
N SER A 475 -27.70 4.57 39.64
CA SER A 475 -27.83 4.82 41.09
C SER A 475 -27.54 3.62 42.00
N SER A 476 -27.55 2.39 41.47
CA SER A 476 -27.29 1.16 42.21
C SER A 476 -26.63 0.10 41.31
N ASN A 477 -26.17 -0.98 41.92
CA ASN A 477 -25.62 -2.14 41.19
C ASN A 477 -26.70 -3.17 40.80
N ASN A 478 -27.96 -2.98 41.20
CA ASN A 478 -29.07 -3.91 40.95
C ASN A 478 -29.75 -3.63 39.59
N TRP A 479 -28.94 -3.57 38.54
CA TRP A 479 -29.41 -3.44 37.17
C TRP A 479 -29.03 -4.70 36.40
N GLN A 480 -29.99 -5.25 35.67
CA GLN A 480 -29.80 -6.49 34.92
C GLN A 480 -30.10 -6.26 33.44
N VAL A 481 -29.38 -6.95 32.58
CA VAL A 481 -29.70 -7.01 31.15
C VAL A 481 -30.65 -8.17 30.96
N LEU A 482 -31.93 -7.97 31.26
CA LEU A 482 -32.98 -8.97 31.13
C LEU A 482 -34.25 -8.35 30.58
N ASN A 483 -34.73 -8.92 29.48
CA ASN A 483 -35.92 -8.49 28.76
C ASN A 483 -36.91 -9.67 28.69
N GLN A 484 -37.47 -10.10 29.82
CA GLN A 484 -38.46 -11.19 29.84
C GLN A 484 -39.76 -10.68 30.44
N LEU A 485 -40.88 -10.75 29.71
CA LEU A 485 -42.21 -10.69 30.32
C LEU A 485 -42.63 -12.09 30.79
N ASP A 486 -43.40 -12.15 31.88
CA ASP A 486 -44.09 -13.39 32.28
C ASP A 486 -45.19 -13.71 31.24
N ASN A 487 -45.43 -15.00 30.95
CA ASN A 487 -46.48 -15.54 30.04
C ASN A 487 -46.19 -15.65 28.53
N TYR A 488 -44.93 -15.82 28.09
CA TYR A 488 -44.58 -16.07 26.67
C TYR A 488 -45.22 -15.06 25.69
N VAL A 489 -45.00 -13.77 25.93
CA VAL A 489 -45.20 -12.77 24.88
C VAL A 489 -44.00 -12.87 23.95
N TRP A 490 -44.20 -13.44 22.75
CA TRP A 490 -43.12 -13.75 21.81
C TRP A 490 -42.20 -12.56 21.53
N ASP A 491 -42.78 -11.37 21.37
CA ASP A 491 -42.07 -10.12 21.11
C ASP A 491 -41.23 -9.63 22.28
N ASP A 492 -41.37 -10.18 23.49
CA ASP A 492 -40.73 -9.70 24.72
C ASP A 492 -39.80 -10.75 25.35
N TYR A 493 -39.27 -11.64 24.53
CA TYR A 493 -38.39 -12.71 24.97
C TYR A 493 -36.91 -12.35 24.79
N ALA A 494 -36.11 -12.56 25.84
CA ALA A 494 -34.71 -12.16 25.88
C ALA A 494 -33.87 -12.78 24.75
N HIS A 495 -34.13 -14.03 24.32
CA HIS A 495 -33.37 -14.65 23.23
C HIS A 495 -33.69 -14.08 21.84
N VAL A 496 -34.76 -13.29 21.68
CA VAL A 496 -35.20 -12.71 20.40
C VAL A 496 -34.62 -11.30 20.17
N LYS A 497 -34.30 -10.55 21.24
CA LYS A 497 -33.75 -9.17 21.17
C LYS A 497 -32.60 -8.95 22.17
N ASN A 498 -31.86 -10.02 22.46
CA ASN A 498 -30.88 -10.14 23.54
C ASN A 498 -29.92 -8.94 23.66
N GLY A 499 -29.63 -8.53 24.89
CA GLY A 499 -28.49 -7.64 25.18
C GLY A 499 -28.70 -6.14 24.89
N LEU A 500 -29.93 -5.68 24.64
CA LEU A 500 -30.19 -4.29 24.19
C LEU A 500 -30.65 -3.33 25.29
N THR A 501 -31.19 -3.83 26.39
CA THR A 501 -31.81 -3.01 27.42
C THR A 501 -31.31 -3.42 28.80
N LYS A 502 -30.91 -2.44 29.59
CA LYS A 502 -30.58 -2.59 31.01
C LYS A 502 -31.79 -2.15 31.82
N THR A 503 -32.23 -3.03 32.71
CA THR A 503 -33.51 -2.94 33.40
C THR A 503 -33.31 -3.06 34.91
N THR A 504 -34.13 -2.34 35.67
CA THR A 504 -34.28 -2.52 37.12
C THR A 504 -35.72 -2.29 37.55
N THR A 505 -36.11 -2.87 38.69
CA THR A 505 -37.36 -2.59 39.40
C THR A 505 -37.13 -1.89 40.75
N ASP A 506 -35.87 -1.56 41.07
CA ASP A 506 -35.51 -0.88 42.31
C ASP A 506 -36.21 0.48 42.43
N ALA A 507 -36.79 0.73 43.60
CA ALA A 507 -37.36 2.02 43.93
C ALA A 507 -36.32 3.15 43.82
N ASN A 508 -36.72 4.31 43.28
CA ASN A 508 -35.86 5.49 43.12
C ASN A 508 -34.60 5.24 42.27
N ALA A 509 -34.64 4.26 41.36
CA ALA A 509 -33.54 4.04 40.42
C ALA A 509 -33.37 5.23 39.46
N SER A 510 -32.11 5.57 39.12
CA SER A 510 -31.78 6.64 38.18
C SER A 510 -30.61 6.27 37.27
N VAL A 511 -30.59 6.89 36.09
CA VAL A 511 -29.43 6.93 35.19
C VAL A 511 -29.08 8.39 34.93
N SER A 512 -27.79 8.71 34.95
CA SER A 512 -27.28 10.05 34.63
C SER A 512 -26.16 10.01 33.61
N MET A 513 -26.01 11.14 32.91
CA MET A 513 -24.98 11.35 31.89
C MET A 513 -24.64 12.84 31.80
N SER A 514 -23.40 13.16 31.44
CA SER A 514 -23.02 14.49 31.02
C SER A 514 -23.44 14.74 29.56
N ILE A 515 -24.28 15.76 29.34
CA ILE A 515 -24.59 16.30 28.02
C ILE A 515 -23.37 17.11 27.56
N PRO A 516 -22.73 16.75 26.44
CA PRO A 516 -21.56 17.46 25.93
C PRO A 516 -21.85 18.93 25.60
N ALA A 517 -20.81 19.76 25.66
CA ALA A 517 -20.93 21.20 25.42
C ALA A 517 -21.36 21.56 24.00
N ASP A 518 -20.99 20.75 23.03
CA ASP A 518 -21.30 20.91 21.61
C ASP A 518 -22.63 20.26 21.21
N ALA A 519 -23.27 19.48 22.10
CA ALA A 519 -24.56 18.86 21.80
C ALA A 519 -25.63 19.93 21.60
N TRP A 520 -26.30 19.88 20.46
CA TRP A 520 -27.50 20.68 20.20
C TRP A 520 -28.74 19.88 20.54
N GLN A 521 -28.89 18.70 19.92
CA GLN A 521 -29.93 17.73 20.23
C GLN A 521 -29.32 16.53 20.93
N PHE A 522 -30.05 15.95 21.86
CA PHE A 522 -29.71 14.69 22.50
C PHE A 522 -30.98 13.94 22.87
N ASN A 523 -30.95 12.61 22.74
CA ASN A 523 -32.11 11.78 23.02
C ASN A 523 -31.74 10.74 24.07
N PHE A 524 -32.68 10.50 24.98
CA PHE A 524 -32.64 9.31 25.82
C PHE A 524 -33.35 8.17 25.10
N VAL A 525 -32.66 7.05 24.95
CA VAL A 525 -33.16 5.87 24.23
C VAL A 525 -33.60 4.83 25.25
N TYR A 526 -34.84 4.38 25.14
CA TYR A 526 -35.47 3.48 26.10
C TYR A 526 -36.39 2.47 25.42
N ARG A 527 -36.71 1.40 26.15
CA ARG A 527 -37.73 0.42 25.78
C ARG A 527 -39.01 0.74 26.56
N SER A 528 -40.15 0.79 25.87
CA SER A 528 -41.47 0.83 26.52
C SER A 528 -42.11 -0.55 26.51
N ASP A 529 -42.77 -0.92 27.61
CA ASP A 529 -43.54 -2.17 27.73
C ASP A 529 -44.66 -2.01 28.78
N SER A 530 -45.49 -3.04 28.94
CA SER A 530 -46.65 -3.03 29.85
C SER A 530 -46.30 -3.11 31.34
N GLN A 531 -45.02 -3.25 31.70
CA GLN A 531 -44.55 -3.31 33.08
C GLN A 531 -43.77 -2.06 33.50
N CYS A 532 -43.54 -1.14 32.57
CA CYS A 532 -42.84 0.11 32.80
C CYS A 532 -43.71 1.17 33.49
N GLY A 533 -43.05 2.19 34.05
CA GLY A 533 -43.69 3.27 34.79
C GLY A 533 -43.33 4.68 34.32
N ASN A 534 -43.71 5.67 35.12
CA ASN A 534 -43.37 7.07 34.89
C ASN A 534 -41.94 7.38 35.34
N CYS A 535 -41.25 8.21 34.58
CA CYS A 535 -39.92 8.74 34.88
C CYS A 535 -39.94 10.27 34.93
N THR A 536 -39.02 10.85 35.69
CA THR A 536 -38.82 12.30 35.85
C THR A 536 -37.42 12.69 35.40
N ILE A 537 -37.31 13.80 34.69
CA ILE A 537 -36.05 14.37 34.21
C ILE A 537 -35.58 15.44 35.20
N SER A 538 -34.29 15.45 35.51
CA SER A 538 -33.63 16.50 36.30
C SER A 538 -32.38 17.00 35.56
N ILE A 539 -32.20 18.31 35.55
CA ILE A 539 -31.00 18.98 35.05
C ILE A 539 -30.29 19.65 36.22
N ALA A 540 -29.05 19.26 36.49
CA ALA A 540 -28.30 19.74 37.65
C ALA A 540 -28.13 21.26 37.65
N GLU A 541 -28.00 21.86 36.45
CA GLU A 541 -27.82 23.29 36.23
C GLU A 541 -29.14 24.10 36.29
N GLY A 542 -30.25 23.43 36.60
CA GLY A 542 -31.57 24.04 36.80
C GLY A 542 -32.34 24.32 35.51
N ASN A 543 -33.34 25.20 35.61
CA ASN A 543 -34.25 25.52 34.52
C ASN A 543 -33.56 26.29 33.39
N GLU A 544 -34.22 26.35 32.23
CA GLU A 544 -33.80 27.10 31.05
C GLU A 544 -32.52 26.60 30.38
N LYS A 545 -32.12 25.36 30.66
CA LYS A 545 -30.93 24.73 30.05
C LYS A 545 -31.30 23.73 28.97
N VAL A 546 -32.38 23.00 29.16
CA VAL A 546 -32.78 21.90 28.29
C VAL A 546 -34.27 21.96 28.08
N GLU A 547 -34.69 21.67 26.86
CA GLU A 547 -36.09 21.44 26.51
C GLU A 547 -36.31 19.98 26.11
N VAL A 548 -37.46 19.43 26.44
CA VAL A 548 -37.92 18.09 26.02
C VAL A 548 -39.12 18.24 25.10
N PHE A 549 -39.18 17.43 24.04
CA PHE A 549 -40.33 17.43 23.13
C PHE A 549 -41.45 16.55 23.71
N ASN A 550 -42.61 17.16 23.98
CA ASN A 550 -43.76 16.45 24.56
C ASN A 550 -44.67 15.76 23.53
N GLY A 551 -44.29 15.80 22.24
CA GLY A 551 -45.09 15.32 21.11
C GLY A 551 -45.67 16.45 20.23
N SER A 552 -45.77 17.67 20.78
CA SER A 552 -46.34 18.83 20.08
C SER A 552 -45.41 20.05 20.13
N GLU A 553 -44.77 20.29 21.26
CA GLU A 553 -43.90 21.45 21.49
C GLU A 553 -42.70 21.09 22.37
N TRP A 554 -41.73 22.00 22.39
CA TRP A 554 -40.56 21.92 23.26
C TRP A 554 -40.87 22.60 24.60
N VAL A 555 -40.80 21.86 25.70
CA VAL A 555 -41.11 22.34 27.06
C VAL A 555 -39.90 22.23 27.98
N GLU A 556 -39.90 22.94 29.11
CA GLU A 556 -38.83 22.86 30.11
C GLU A 556 -38.59 21.40 30.55
N ALA A 557 -37.35 20.92 30.44
CA ALA A 557 -37.03 19.53 30.77
C ALA A 557 -36.84 19.30 32.27
N ASN A 558 -36.34 20.27 33.03
CA ASN A 558 -36.11 20.08 34.46
C ASN A 558 -37.45 19.93 35.21
N GLY A 559 -37.68 18.76 35.81
CA GLY A 559 -38.94 18.40 36.46
C GLY A 559 -40.01 17.81 35.53
N ALA A 560 -39.75 17.71 34.22
CA ALA A 560 -40.68 17.09 33.28
C ALA A 560 -40.82 15.59 33.54
N THR A 561 -42.03 15.08 33.32
CA THR A 561 -42.35 13.65 33.44
C THR A 561 -42.71 13.05 32.10
N PHE A 562 -42.34 11.79 31.89
CA PHE A 562 -42.76 10.99 30.74
C PHE A 562 -43.02 9.55 31.18
N THR A 563 -43.77 8.81 30.37
CA THR A 563 -44.08 7.41 30.65
C THR A 563 -43.32 6.47 29.73
N MET A 564 -42.81 5.38 30.31
CA MET A 564 -42.32 4.22 29.58
C MET A 564 -43.38 3.11 29.47
N TYR A 565 -44.55 3.30 30.08
CA TYR A 565 -45.64 2.33 30.00
C TYR A 565 -46.24 2.31 28.60
N GLU A 566 -46.36 1.11 28.04
CA GLU A 566 -47.10 0.87 26.81
C GLU A 566 -48.13 -0.24 27.05
N PRO A 567 -49.45 0.05 26.97
CA PRO A 567 -50.47 -0.97 27.20
C PRO A 567 -50.38 -2.06 26.14
N PRO A 568 -50.58 -3.34 26.48
CA PRO A 568 -50.51 -4.42 25.52
C PRO A 568 -51.55 -4.23 24.40
N ALA A 569 -51.19 -4.62 23.16
CA ALA A 569 -52.07 -4.45 22.01
C ALA A 569 -53.24 -5.46 22.05
N THR A 570 -52.98 -6.68 22.53
CA THR A 570 -53.97 -7.71 22.88
C THR A 570 -53.47 -8.55 24.06
N GLU A 571 -54.23 -9.53 24.54
CA GLU A 571 -53.81 -10.43 25.63
C GLU A 571 -52.55 -11.27 25.30
N THR A 572 -52.31 -11.58 24.03
CA THR A 572 -51.19 -12.43 23.56
C THR A 572 -50.11 -11.66 22.79
N LYS A 573 -50.33 -10.37 22.55
CA LYS A 573 -49.45 -9.50 21.77
C LYS A 573 -49.10 -8.25 22.58
N GLY A 574 -47.83 -8.09 22.89
CA GLY A 574 -47.30 -6.86 23.48
C GLY A 574 -47.50 -5.64 22.57
N ASN A 575 -47.29 -4.46 23.13
CA ASN A 575 -47.15 -3.23 22.36
C ASN A 575 -45.73 -2.65 22.49
N THR A 576 -44.78 -3.50 22.89
CA THR A 576 -43.42 -3.09 23.23
C THR A 576 -42.74 -2.39 22.08
N GLN A 577 -42.18 -1.21 22.35
CA GLN A 577 -41.27 -0.53 21.43
C GLN A 577 -39.86 -0.57 22.02
N TYR A 578 -38.94 -1.17 21.28
CA TYR A 578 -37.61 -1.50 21.81
C TYR A 578 -36.65 -0.33 21.93
N GLN A 579 -36.93 0.75 21.22
CA GLN A 579 -35.97 1.82 21.02
C GLN A 579 -36.71 3.16 20.81
N LYS A 580 -37.55 3.58 21.75
CA LYS A 580 -38.12 4.93 21.72
C LYS A 580 -37.04 5.96 22.03
N ARG A 581 -37.21 7.17 21.49
CA ARG A 581 -36.34 8.32 21.73
C ARG A 581 -37.15 9.39 22.45
N LEU A 582 -36.74 9.75 23.65
CA LEU A 582 -37.21 10.98 24.30
C LEU A 582 -36.35 12.12 23.76
N LYS A 583 -36.91 12.92 22.85
CA LYS A 583 -36.17 13.99 22.18
C LYS A 583 -35.96 15.17 23.12
N MET A 584 -34.71 15.60 23.25
CA MET A 584 -34.31 16.75 24.05
C MET A 584 -33.36 17.64 23.27
N ARG A 585 -33.34 18.93 23.58
CA ARG A 585 -32.39 19.88 22.99
C ARG A 585 -31.88 20.86 24.02
N CYS A 586 -30.68 21.36 23.79
CA CYS A 586 -30.15 22.46 24.56
C CYS A 586 -30.94 23.72 24.22
N LYS A 587 -31.33 24.48 25.24
CA LYS A 587 -32.04 25.74 25.03
C LYS A 587 -31.10 26.71 24.33
N ASN A 588 -31.46 27.08 23.11
CA ASN A 588 -30.83 28.11 22.31
C ASN A 588 -31.89 29.18 22.09
N LYS A 589 -31.63 30.45 22.41
CA LYS A 589 -32.63 31.49 22.23
C LYS A 589 -32.09 32.74 21.54
N ALA A 590 -32.97 33.31 20.72
CA ALA A 590 -32.94 34.70 20.29
C ALA A 590 -32.77 35.68 21.48
N VAL A 591 -32.40 36.92 21.14
CA VAL A 591 -31.94 38.00 22.02
C VAL A 591 -32.66 38.05 23.37
N GLY A 592 -31.92 37.85 24.46
CA GLY A 592 -32.39 38.01 25.85
C GLY A 592 -32.56 36.72 26.67
N GLY A 593 -32.37 35.53 26.08
CA GLY A 593 -32.37 34.24 26.80
C GLY A 593 -30.96 33.68 27.05
N ILE A 594 -30.87 32.63 27.87
CA ILE A 594 -29.63 31.84 28.06
C ILE A 594 -29.41 30.95 26.83
N ASN A 595 -28.27 31.10 26.15
CA ASN A 595 -27.79 30.10 25.20
C ASN A 595 -26.98 29.05 25.96
N SER A 596 -27.54 27.86 26.11
CA SER A 596 -26.92 26.72 26.80
C SER A 596 -26.07 25.83 25.88
N LEU A 597 -25.90 26.24 24.62
CA LEU A 597 -24.86 25.69 23.74
C LEU A 597 -23.49 26.17 24.22
N GLY A 598 -22.49 25.28 24.19
CA GLY A 598 -21.14 25.56 24.69
C GLY A 598 -20.93 25.30 26.18
N MET A 599 -21.93 24.75 26.88
CA MET A 599 -21.81 24.31 28.27
C MET A 599 -22.18 22.83 28.43
N THR A 600 -21.38 22.13 29.24
CA THR A 600 -21.70 20.77 29.70
C THR A 600 -22.81 20.85 30.73
N LYS A 601 -23.79 19.94 30.65
CA LYS A 601 -24.88 19.80 31.63
C LYS A 601 -24.93 18.38 32.15
N THR A 602 -25.51 18.17 33.32
CA THR A 602 -25.79 16.81 33.81
C THR A 602 -27.29 16.53 33.77
N ILE A 603 -27.69 15.53 32.99
CA ILE A 603 -29.05 15.01 32.99
C ILE A 603 -29.14 13.78 33.90
N THR A 604 -30.21 13.72 34.69
CA THR A 604 -30.59 12.52 35.45
C THR A 604 -32.03 12.17 35.13
N ILE A 605 -32.28 10.92 34.77
CA ILE A 605 -33.62 10.36 34.58
C ILE A 605 -33.87 9.38 35.71
N SER A 606 -34.95 9.59 36.46
CA SER A 606 -35.26 8.81 37.66
C SER A 606 -36.69 8.26 37.61
N LYS A 607 -36.90 7.05 38.11
CA LYS A 607 -38.25 6.54 38.40
C LYS A 607 -38.64 6.84 39.85
N GLY A 608 -39.95 6.78 40.13
CA GLY A 608 -40.48 6.94 41.48
C GLY A 608 -40.24 5.74 42.41
N ASN A 609 -40.79 5.84 43.61
CA ASN A 609 -40.79 4.77 44.61
C ASN A 609 -41.87 3.72 44.31
N ASN A 610 -41.65 2.87 43.31
CA ASN A 610 -42.56 1.77 42.94
C ASN A 610 -41.78 0.59 42.32
N SER A 611 -42.45 -0.51 42.03
CA SER A 611 -41.86 -1.74 41.45
C SER A 611 -41.88 -1.78 39.92
N ASP A 612 -42.31 -0.71 39.24
CA ASP A 612 -42.39 -0.66 37.78
C ASP A 612 -41.00 -0.83 37.15
N ARG A 613 -40.93 -1.35 35.93
CA ARG A 613 -39.65 -1.43 35.21
C ARG A 613 -39.13 -0.06 34.82
N PHE A 614 -37.83 0.12 34.99
CA PHE A 614 -37.07 1.20 34.36
C PHE A 614 -36.12 0.59 33.34
N ASN A 615 -36.44 0.81 32.07
CA ASN A 615 -35.70 0.28 30.93
C ASN A 615 -34.81 1.36 30.32
N VAL A 616 -33.51 1.09 30.23
CA VAL A 616 -32.50 1.98 29.64
C VAL A 616 -31.82 1.28 28.48
N VAL A 617 -31.80 1.91 27.31
CA VAL A 617 -31.05 1.42 26.14
C VAL A 617 -29.77 2.23 25.98
N GLY A 618 -29.86 3.56 26.06
CA GLY A 618 -28.69 4.44 25.99
C GLY A 618 -29.05 5.91 25.82
N PHE A 619 -28.06 6.69 25.40
CA PHE A 619 -28.20 8.09 25.01
C PHE A 619 -27.53 8.33 23.66
N GLU A 620 -28.02 9.30 22.92
CA GLU A 620 -27.42 9.79 21.68
C GLU A 620 -27.42 11.30 21.65
N TRP A 621 -26.47 11.90 20.95
CA TRP A 621 -26.44 13.35 20.74
C TRP A 621 -25.84 13.72 19.40
N SER A 622 -26.18 14.92 18.94
CA SER A 622 -25.66 15.51 17.74
C SER A 622 -25.27 16.96 18.01
N PRO A 623 -24.16 17.45 17.43
CA PRO A 623 -23.87 18.88 17.41
C PRO A 623 -24.81 19.66 16.47
N ARG A 624 -25.61 18.96 15.66
CA ARG A 624 -26.64 19.55 14.81
C ARG A 624 -27.99 19.61 15.50
N GLU A 625 -28.80 20.55 15.02
CA GLU A 625 -30.22 20.65 15.39
C GLU A 625 -31.04 19.41 15.07
N PHE A 626 -30.63 18.65 14.06
CA PHE A 626 -31.36 17.49 13.58
C PHE A 626 -30.51 16.24 13.62
N MET A 627 -31.16 15.11 13.89
CA MET A 627 -30.51 13.82 14.09
C MET A 627 -30.85 12.81 12.99
N PHE A 628 -29.89 11.95 12.69
CA PHE A 628 -30.10 10.75 11.90
C PHE A 628 -30.49 9.59 12.81
N THR A 629 -31.48 8.80 12.41
CA THR A 629 -31.92 7.61 13.15
C THR A 629 -32.01 6.42 12.19
N LEU A 630 -31.32 5.33 12.55
CA LEU A 630 -31.48 4.03 11.90
C LEU A 630 -32.19 3.06 12.85
N ILE A 631 -33.28 2.46 12.37
CA ILE A 631 -34.11 1.50 13.12
C ILE A 631 -34.04 0.16 12.41
N ASN A 632 -33.56 -0.89 13.07
CA ASN A 632 -33.75 -2.26 12.60
C ASN A 632 -35.00 -2.86 13.25
N SER A 633 -36.11 -2.87 12.52
CA SER A 633 -37.38 -3.45 12.97
C SER A 633 -37.51 -4.94 12.62
N ALA A 634 -36.57 -5.51 11.86
CA ALA A 634 -36.62 -6.89 11.39
C ALA A 634 -36.79 -7.93 12.51
N ARG A 635 -37.45 -9.05 12.18
CA ARG A 635 -37.89 -10.11 13.10
C ARG A 635 -37.77 -11.48 12.45
N GLY A 636 -37.21 -12.45 13.19
CA GLY A 636 -37.21 -13.85 12.77
C GLY A 636 -38.60 -14.52 12.78
N GLY A 637 -38.74 -15.59 11.98
CA GLY A 637 -39.87 -16.51 12.03
C GLY A 637 -41.23 -16.00 11.53
N HIS A 638 -41.25 -14.86 10.84
CA HIS A 638 -42.45 -14.19 10.34
C HIS A 638 -42.22 -13.64 8.92
N GLU A 639 -43.29 -13.48 8.16
CA GLU A 639 -43.29 -13.10 6.75
C GLU A 639 -44.25 -11.96 6.44
N TRP A 640 -44.01 -11.22 5.36
CA TRP A 640 -44.99 -10.30 4.80
C TRP A 640 -45.87 -11.00 3.77
N GLY A 641 -47.18 -10.71 3.71
CA GLY A 641 -47.96 -11.01 2.51
C GLY A 641 -48.67 -12.36 2.44
N ASP A 642 -48.44 -13.29 3.37
CA ASP A 642 -49.19 -14.55 3.45
C ASP A 642 -50.42 -14.40 4.37
N PRO A 643 -51.66 -14.41 3.86
CA PRO A 643 -52.87 -14.26 4.68
C PRO A 643 -53.06 -15.36 5.72
N ASN A 644 -52.47 -16.55 5.51
CA ASN A 644 -52.58 -17.70 6.40
C ASN A 644 -51.31 -17.91 7.25
N GLY A 645 -50.33 -17.03 7.09
CA GLY A 645 -49.01 -17.12 7.69
C GLY A 645 -48.84 -16.38 9.02
N ASN A 646 -47.61 -16.40 9.52
CA ASN A 646 -47.14 -15.62 10.67
C ASN A 646 -46.74 -14.22 10.22
N ARG A 647 -47.72 -13.32 10.21
CA ARG A 647 -47.65 -12.04 9.49
C ARG A 647 -46.84 -10.93 10.19
N LEU A 648 -45.77 -10.46 9.55
CA LEU A 648 -44.92 -9.36 10.01
C LEU A 648 -45.66 -8.03 10.16
N GLU A 649 -46.67 -7.77 9.33
CA GLU A 649 -47.50 -6.57 9.46
C GLU A 649 -48.19 -6.45 10.82
N ILE A 650 -48.35 -7.56 11.55
CA ILE A 650 -48.92 -7.55 12.89
C ILE A 650 -47.84 -7.12 13.88
N TYR A 651 -46.63 -7.63 13.78
CA TYR A 651 -45.61 -7.50 14.82
C TYR A 651 -44.67 -6.30 14.65
N GLN A 652 -44.45 -5.83 13.42
CA GLN A 652 -43.54 -4.70 13.15
C GLN A 652 -44.25 -3.34 13.01
N ASP A 653 -45.58 -3.29 13.04
CA ASP A 653 -46.37 -2.08 12.74
C ASP A 653 -45.87 -0.86 13.55
N ASN A 654 -45.76 -1.00 14.87
CA ASN A 654 -45.33 0.09 15.75
C ASN A 654 -43.82 0.34 15.72
N ASP A 655 -43.02 -0.66 15.35
CA ASP A 655 -41.57 -0.50 15.18
C ASP A 655 -41.19 0.09 13.82
N ILE A 656 -42.14 0.22 12.90
CA ILE A 656 -41.96 0.90 11.62
C ILE A 656 -42.64 2.27 11.67
N TRP A 657 -43.95 2.31 11.85
CA TRP A 657 -44.73 3.51 11.56
C TRP A 657 -44.68 4.56 12.67
N ALA A 658 -44.44 4.18 13.93
CA ALA A 658 -44.28 5.17 15.01
C ALA A 658 -43.02 6.04 14.82
N PHE A 659 -42.06 5.56 14.02
CA PHE A 659 -40.83 6.29 13.69
C PHE A 659 -40.98 7.23 12.49
N ASN A 660 -42.11 7.21 11.77
CA ASN A 660 -42.35 8.03 10.57
C ASN A 660 -41.15 8.03 9.60
N PRO A 661 -40.82 6.86 9.01
CA PRO A 661 -39.61 6.70 8.20
C PRO A 661 -39.61 7.66 7.01
N ASP A 662 -38.44 8.19 6.67
CA ASP A 662 -38.19 8.85 5.39
C ASP A 662 -37.86 7.82 4.30
N LEU A 663 -37.19 6.73 4.71
CA LEU A 663 -36.80 5.63 3.85
C LEU A 663 -37.04 4.28 4.53
N LEU A 664 -37.68 3.37 3.81
CA LEU A 664 -37.78 1.96 4.16
C LEU A 664 -36.76 1.13 3.36
N LEU A 665 -36.00 0.30 4.06
CA LEU A 665 -35.20 -0.77 3.47
C LEU A 665 -35.91 -2.10 3.74
N ALA A 666 -36.59 -2.63 2.73
CA ALA A 666 -37.48 -3.78 2.89
C ALA A 666 -36.91 -5.06 2.25
N GLU A 667 -36.64 -6.05 3.09
CA GLU A 667 -36.36 -7.42 2.64
C GLU A 667 -37.61 -8.05 2.04
N ILE A 668 -37.45 -8.76 0.92
CA ILE A 668 -38.49 -9.62 0.37
C ILE A 668 -38.43 -10.96 1.08
N THR A 669 -39.43 -11.31 1.90
CA THR A 669 -39.33 -12.39 2.91
C THR A 669 -39.62 -13.79 2.35
N VAL A 670 -39.01 -14.14 1.21
CA VAL A 670 -39.27 -15.38 0.47
C VAL A 670 -38.95 -16.63 1.31
N ILE A 671 -37.91 -16.56 2.15
CA ILE A 671 -37.47 -17.64 3.01
C ILE A 671 -38.55 -18.06 4.02
N ASN A 672 -39.25 -17.09 4.61
CA ASN A 672 -40.29 -17.33 5.61
C ASN A 672 -41.65 -17.67 4.98
N TRP A 673 -41.83 -17.53 3.65
CA TRP A 673 -42.92 -18.19 2.93
C TRP A 673 -42.71 -19.71 2.78
N GLY A 674 -41.62 -20.25 3.33
CA GLY A 674 -41.25 -21.65 3.21
C GLY A 674 -40.67 -22.01 1.84
N ALA A 675 -40.24 -21.03 1.04
CA ALA A 675 -39.79 -21.27 -0.34
C ALA A 675 -38.54 -22.15 -0.48
N SER A 676 -37.78 -22.32 0.62
CA SER A 676 -36.62 -23.21 0.72
C SER A 676 -36.98 -24.63 1.16
N GLU A 677 -38.20 -24.87 1.65
CA GLU A 677 -38.59 -26.15 2.23
C GLU A 677 -38.76 -27.26 1.17
N PRO A 678 -38.66 -28.55 1.56
CA PRO A 678 -38.97 -29.66 0.65
C PRO A 678 -40.40 -29.59 0.09
N SER A 679 -41.35 -29.09 0.89
CA SER A 679 -42.75 -28.87 0.50
C SER A 679 -42.89 -27.83 -0.62
N ALA A 680 -41.94 -26.90 -0.76
CA ALA A 680 -41.97 -25.88 -1.79
C ALA A 680 -41.74 -26.44 -3.20
N LEU A 681 -41.15 -27.64 -3.32
CA LEU A 681 -40.89 -28.29 -4.60
C LEU A 681 -42.19 -28.65 -5.36
N THR A 682 -43.32 -28.82 -4.65
CA THR A 682 -44.62 -29.12 -5.25
C THR A 682 -45.47 -27.89 -5.57
N LYS A 683 -45.10 -26.70 -5.06
CA LYS A 683 -45.85 -25.45 -5.19
C LYS A 683 -45.43 -24.63 -6.40
N ASP A 684 -46.38 -24.11 -7.17
CA ASP A 684 -46.09 -23.20 -8.29
C ASP A 684 -45.31 -21.94 -7.82
N PRO A 685 -44.20 -21.52 -8.49
CA PRO A 685 -43.50 -20.28 -8.18
C PRO A 685 -44.40 -19.02 -8.12
N LEU A 686 -45.50 -18.98 -8.88
CA LEU A 686 -46.47 -17.89 -8.83
C LEU A 686 -47.12 -17.70 -7.45
N TYR A 687 -47.17 -18.75 -6.62
CA TYR A 687 -47.65 -18.64 -5.24
C TYR A 687 -46.83 -17.59 -4.45
N TYR A 688 -45.50 -17.67 -4.55
CA TYR A 688 -44.59 -16.73 -3.88
C TYR A 688 -44.63 -15.33 -4.49
N VAL A 689 -44.79 -15.23 -5.81
CA VAL A 689 -45.01 -13.95 -6.50
C VAL A 689 -46.29 -13.28 -5.99
N ASN A 690 -47.35 -14.05 -5.72
CA ASN A 690 -48.60 -13.51 -5.20
C ASN A 690 -48.49 -13.02 -3.76
N ASN A 691 -47.66 -13.66 -2.93
CA ASN A 691 -47.34 -13.13 -1.60
C ASN A 691 -46.61 -11.77 -1.72
N ALA A 692 -45.65 -11.64 -2.65
CA ALA A 692 -44.97 -10.37 -2.91
C ALA A 692 -45.94 -9.27 -3.39
N LYS A 693 -46.87 -9.60 -4.29
CA LYS A 693 -47.92 -8.69 -4.77
C LYS A 693 -48.79 -8.15 -3.63
N ARG A 694 -49.14 -8.99 -2.65
CA ARG A 694 -49.91 -8.58 -1.45
C ARG A 694 -49.08 -7.70 -0.53
N ALA A 695 -47.91 -8.19 -0.13
CA ALA A 695 -47.02 -7.56 0.85
C ALA A 695 -46.55 -6.15 0.45
N TYR A 696 -46.05 -6.02 -0.78
CA TYR A 696 -45.24 -4.87 -1.18
C TYR A 696 -45.95 -3.92 -2.13
N PHE A 697 -47.06 -4.33 -2.74
CA PHE A 697 -47.81 -3.52 -3.72
C PHE A 697 -49.33 -3.57 -3.58
N ASN A 698 -49.86 -4.43 -2.69
CA ASN A 698 -51.28 -4.66 -2.48
C ASN A 698 -52.09 -4.82 -3.79
N GLU A 699 -51.56 -5.50 -4.81
CA GLU A 699 -52.18 -5.50 -6.15
C GLU A 699 -53.57 -6.17 -6.20
N PHE A 700 -53.84 -7.08 -5.26
CA PHE A 700 -55.15 -7.71 -5.13
C PHE A 700 -56.14 -6.89 -4.29
N ASN A 701 -55.69 -5.78 -3.69
CA ASN A 701 -56.46 -4.95 -2.76
C ASN A 701 -57.08 -5.73 -1.58
N ASP A 702 -56.47 -6.84 -1.18
CA ASP A 702 -56.93 -7.73 -0.10
C ASP A 702 -56.08 -7.61 1.18
N MET A 703 -55.03 -6.78 1.18
CA MET A 703 -54.11 -6.62 2.31
C MET A 703 -53.93 -5.14 2.72
N PRO A 704 -54.87 -4.57 3.52
CA PRO A 704 -54.81 -3.18 3.97
C PRO A 704 -53.64 -2.88 4.94
N THR A 705 -53.02 -3.92 5.49
CA THR A 705 -51.86 -3.86 6.39
C THR A 705 -50.52 -3.97 5.66
N SER A 706 -50.52 -4.12 4.33
CA SER A 706 -49.32 -4.15 3.51
C SER A 706 -48.47 -2.88 3.64
N LEU A 707 -47.17 -3.00 3.34
CA LEU A 707 -46.26 -1.84 3.32
C LEU A 707 -46.75 -0.76 2.36
N TYR A 708 -47.27 -1.16 1.20
CA TYR A 708 -47.83 -0.25 0.20
C TYR A 708 -49.04 0.52 0.75
N ALA A 709 -50.00 -0.17 1.36
CA ALA A 709 -51.21 0.48 1.88
C ALA A 709 -50.90 1.46 3.03
N LYS A 710 -50.09 1.01 4.00
CA LYS A 710 -49.72 1.81 5.19
C LYS A 710 -48.87 3.04 4.85
N SER A 711 -48.03 2.97 3.82
CA SER A 711 -47.21 4.10 3.35
C SER A 711 -47.94 5.04 2.37
N ALA A 712 -49.24 4.83 2.15
CA ALA A 712 -50.03 5.54 1.14
C ALA A 712 -49.46 5.43 -0.29
N GLY A 713 -49.02 4.22 -0.66
CA GLY A 713 -48.34 3.92 -1.92
C GLY A 713 -46.94 4.52 -1.96
N TYR A 714 -46.19 4.39 -0.87
CA TYR A 714 -44.84 4.93 -0.68
C TYR A 714 -44.72 6.45 -0.89
N LYS A 715 -45.80 7.19 -0.64
CA LYS A 715 -45.81 8.66 -0.66
C LYS A 715 -45.37 9.26 0.68
N ASN A 716 -45.68 8.58 1.78
CA ASN A 716 -45.32 9.04 3.11
C ASN A 716 -43.86 8.69 3.47
N CYS A 717 -43.31 7.67 2.81
CA CYS A 717 -41.93 7.22 2.95
C CYS A 717 -41.47 6.58 1.64
N GLU A 718 -40.25 6.85 1.21
CA GLU A 718 -39.68 6.18 0.03
C GLU A 718 -39.17 4.78 0.41
N VAL A 719 -38.98 3.89 -0.57
CA VAL A 719 -38.64 2.49 -0.30
C VAL A 719 -37.58 1.95 -1.26
N ILE A 720 -36.69 1.13 -0.71
CA ILE A 720 -35.74 0.30 -1.44
C ILE A 720 -35.96 -1.15 -1.02
N PHE A 721 -36.09 -2.02 -2.01
CA PHE A 721 -36.27 -3.45 -1.79
C PHE A 721 -34.96 -4.21 -2.00
N TYR A 722 -34.79 -5.30 -1.27
CA TYR A 722 -33.71 -6.25 -1.52
C TYR A 722 -34.19 -7.68 -1.35
N GLY A 723 -33.66 -8.57 -2.18
CA GLY A 723 -34.01 -9.98 -2.17
C GLY A 723 -33.52 -10.74 -0.95
N ASP A 724 -33.83 -12.02 -0.94
CA ASP A 724 -33.56 -12.95 0.15
C ASP A 724 -32.42 -13.93 -0.25
N ILE A 725 -32.23 -15.00 0.54
CA ILE A 725 -31.40 -16.15 0.21
C ILE A 725 -32.17 -17.46 0.39
N LEU A 726 -31.68 -18.52 -0.24
CA LEU A 726 -32.23 -19.86 -0.11
C LEU A 726 -31.53 -20.59 1.04
N SER A 727 -32.28 -21.13 2.01
CA SER A 727 -31.68 -21.86 3.14
C SER A 727 -31.19 -23.24 2.73
N ALA A 728 -30.03 -23.62 3.27
CA ALA A 728 -29.40 -24.93 3.13
C ALA A 728 -29.16 -25.58 4.51
N HIS A 729 -30.04 -25.31 5.47
CA HIS A 729 -29.97 -25.88 6.81
C HIS A 729 -30.24 -27.40 6.81
N SER A 730 -29.68 -28.11 7.79
CA SER A 730 -29.82 -29.58 7.93
C SER A 730 -31.28 -30.07 8.00
N SER A 731 -32.18 -29.30 8.62
CA SER A 731 -33.63 -29.60 8.64
C SER A 731 -34.30 -29.51 7.26
N LEU A 732 -33.65 -28.86 6.30
CA LEU A 732 -34.11 -28.74 4.92
C LEU A 732 -33.37 -29.69 3.97
N ALA A 733 -32.54 -30.60 4.49
CA ALA A 733 -31.73 -31.52 3.69
C ALA A 733 -32.54 -32.33 2.66
N ASN A 734 -33.84 -32.53 2.89
CA ASN A 734 -34.70 -33.21 1.92
C ASN A 734 -34.92 -32.44 0.62
N ALA A 735 -34.73 -31.11 0.61
CA ALA A 735 -34.75 -30.28 -0.59
C ALA A 735 -33.43 -30.38 -1.40
N TRP A 736 -32.42 -31.04 -0.85
CA TRP A 736 -31.08 -31.15 -1.41
C TRP A 736 -30.70 -32.62 -1.62
N ASP A 737 -29.91 -32.90 -2.64
CA ASP A 737 -29.34 -34.22 -2.87
C ASP A 737 -28.23 -34.50 -1.84
N SER A 738 -28.34 -35.61 -1.11
CA SER A 738 -27.44 -35.90 0.02
C SER A 738 -26.03 -36.29 -0.40
N VAL A 739 -25.79 -36.60 -1.68
CA VAL A 739 -24.50 -37.05 -2.21
C VAL A 739 -23.81 -35.92 -2.96
N THR A 740 -24.54 -35.24 -3.84
CA THR A 740 -24.02 -34.19 -4.73
C THR A 740 -24.18 -32.79 -4.16
N HIS A 741 -24.99 -32.64 -3.10
CA HIS A 741 -25.34 -31.35 -2.49
C HIS A 741 -25.91 -30.32 -3.48
N GLN A 742 -26.53 -30.82 -4.56
CA GLN A 742 -27.28 -30.03 -5.53
C GLN A 742 -28.75 -29.93 -5.12
N PRO A 743 -29.47 -28.86 -5.51
CA PRO A 743 -30.90 -28.76 -5.23
C PRO A 743 -31.65 -29.88 -5.95
N LYS A 744 -32.62 -30.51 -5.28
CA LYS A 744 -33.45 -31.54 -5.92
C LYS A 744 -34.45 -30.91 -6.89
N PHE A 745 -34.81 -31.70 -7.90
CA PHE A 745 -35.98 -31.43 -8.73
C PHE A 745 -37.21 -32.05 -8.07
N GLY A 746 -38.29 -31.27 -8.00
CA GLY A 746 -39.64 -31.79 -7.74
C GLY A 746 -40.61 -31.39 -8.84
N VAL A 747 -41.80 -31.96 -8.82
CA VAL A 747 -42.86 -31.70 -9.80
C VAL A 747 -43.92 -30.81 -9.17
N VAL A 748 -44.27 -29.72 -9.85
CA VAL A 748 -45.36 -28.84 -9.42
C VAL A 748 -46.67 -29.62 -9.47
N SER A 749 -47.30 -29.83 -8.32
CA SER A 749 -48.63 -30.46 -8.20
C SER A 749 -49.67 -29.50 -7.61
N GLU A 750 -49.23 -28.41 -6.99
CA GLU A 750 -50.07 -27.41 -6.37
C GLU A 750 -50.02 -26.10 -7.18
N ALA A 751 -51.13 -25.78 -7.81
CA ALA A 751 -51.34 -24.55 -8.58
C ALA A 751 -51.33 -23.29 -7.70
N ALA A 752 -50.90 -22.16 -8.27
CA ALA A 752 -50.99 -20.88 -7.58
C ALA A 752 -52.43 -20.35 -7.54
N GLN A 753 -52.80 -19.72 -6.43
CA GLN A 753 -54.07 -19.00 -6.30
C GLN A 753 -53.85 -17.49 -6.49
N ASN A 754 -54.49 -16.93 -7.52
CA ASN A 754 -54.54 -15.51 -7.83
C ASN A 754 -55.85 -14.90 -7.28
N GLY A 755 -55.99 -14.85 -5.96
CA GLY A 755 -57.28 -14.54 -5.33
C GLY A 755 -58.24 -15.72 -5.47
N SER A 756 -59.39 -15.52 -6.13
CA SER A 756 -60.38 -16.59 -6.37
C SER A 756 -60.07 -17.47 -7.59
N VAL A 757 -59.08 -17.10 -8.41
CA VAL A 757 -58.73 -17.82 -9.66
C VAL A 757 -57.55 -18.74 -9.43
N ILE A 758 -57.67 -19.99 -9.88
CA ILE A 758 -56.59 -21.00 -9.83
C ILE A 758 -55.82 -20.97 -11.15
N ASP A 759 -54.49 -20.85 -11.09
CA ASP A 759 -53.59 -20.88 -12.24
C ASP A 759 -52.85 -22.22 -12.31
N ASN A 760 -53.17 -23.03 -13.33
CA ASN A 760 -52.62 -24.37 -13.51
C ASN A 760 -51.49 -24.44 -14.55
N VAL A 761 -51.01 -23.31 -15.08
CA VAL A 761 -50.07 -23.30 -16.22
C VAL A 761 -48.77 -24.07 -15.95
N ASN A 762 -48.27 -24.09 -14.72
CA ASN A 762 -47.03 -24.80 -14.38
C ASN A 762 -47.23 -26.19 -13.79
N VAL A 763 -48.47 -26.67 -13.60
CA VAL A 763 -48.72 -27.99 -13.02
C VAL A 763 -48.15 -29.08 -13.92
N GLY A 764 -47.41 -30.03 -13.33
CA GLY A 764 -46.68 -31.10 -14.01
C GLY A 764 -45.26 -30.72 -14.43
N ARG A 765 -44.85 -29.45 -14.30
CA ARG A 765 -43.49 -29.00 -14.61
C ARG A 765 -42.51 -29.40 -13.49
N ALA A 766 -41.32 -29.86 -13.87
CA ALA A 766 -40.23 -30.05 -12.91
C ALA A 766 -39.55 -28.72 -12.58
N LYS A 767 -39.16 -28.52 -11.31
CA LYS A 767 -38.44 -27.34 -10.85
C LYS A 767 -37.54 -27.61 -9.64
N THR A 768 -36.67 -26.65 -9.34
CA THR A 768 -35.94 -26.58 -8.04
C THR A 768 -36.49 -25.44 -7.17
N ASN A 769 -36.08 -25.39 -5.90
CA ASN A 769 -36.47 -24.29 -5.00
C ASN A 769 -35.88 -22.92 -5.40
N PHE A 770 -34.77 -22.88 -6.16
CA PHE A 770 -34.24 -21.60 -6.68
C PHE A 770 -35.26 -20.86 -7.54
N GLU A 771 -36.08 -21.59 -8.30
CA GLU A 771 -37.06 -20.99 -9.20
C GLU A 771 -38.15 -20.21 -8.46
N ASN A 772 -38.42 -20.54 -7.19
CA ASN A 772 -39.34 -19.77 -6.35
C ASN A 772 -38.81 -18.36 -6.10
N TYR A 773 -37.52 -18.26 -5.74
CA TYR A 773 -36.84 -16.99 -5.50
C TYR A 773 -36.63 -16.23 -6.81
N GLU A 774 -36.21 -16.91 -7.87
CA GLU A 774 -36.00 -16.29 -9.18
C GLU A 774 -37.28 -15.68 -9.77
N ALA A 775 -38.43 -16.33 -9.56
CA ALA A 775 -39.73 -15.79 -9.99
C ALA A 775 -40.10 -14.50 -9.23
N VAL A 776 -39.86 -14.46 -7.91
CA VAL A 776 -40.09 -13.27 -7.09
C VAL A 776 -39.11 -12.15 -7.48
N ASP A 777 -37.83 -12.47 -7.63
CA ASP A 777 -36.80 -11.53 -8.09
C ASP A 777 -37.18 -10.92 -9.45
N ALA A 778 -37.69 -11.72 -10.38
CA ALA A 778 -38.14 -11.26 -11.70
C ALA A 778 -39.34 -10.29 -11.60
N TYR A 779 -40.31 -10.61 -10.75
CA TYR A 779 -41.44 -9.72 -10.47
C TYR A 779 -40.98 -8.40 -9.82
N MET A 780 -40.12 -8.44 -8.81
CA MET A 780 -39.62 -7.24 -8.16
C MET A 780 -38.80 -6.36 -9.13
N LYS A 781 -38.00 -6.96 -10.01
CA LYS A 781 -37.26 -6.25 -11.07
C LYS A 781 -38.18 -5.57 -12.09
N SER A 782 -39.40 -6.08 -12.31
CA SER A 782 -40.36 -5.47 -13.23
C SER A 782 -40.98 -4.18 -12.68
N LYS A 783 -40.74 -3.83 -11.41
CA LYS A 783 -41.23 -2.62 -10.75
C LYS A 783 -40.24 -1.48 -10.89
N HIS A 784 -40.13 -0.94 -12.11
CA HIS A 784 -39.14 0.06 -12.51
C HIS A 784 -39.17 1.39 -11.74
N ASP A 785 -40.26 1.69 -11.03
CA ASP A 785 -40.39 2.88 -10.20
C ASP A 785 -39.60 2.77 -8.89
N TYR A 786 -39.17 1.57 -8.49
CA TYR A 786 -38.49 1.32 -7.22
C TYR A 786 -37.09 0.74 -7.44
N ILE A 787 -36.20 0.95 -6.47
CA ILE A 787 -34.91 0.26 -6.44
C ILE A 787 -35.14 -1.14 -5.87
N TYR A 788 -34.70 -2.16 -6.60
CA TYR A 788 -34.65 -3.52 -6.13
C TYR A 788 -33.25 -4.13 -6.35
N ILE A 789 -32.66 -4.66 -5.27
CA ILE A 789 -31.34 -5.31 -5.28
C ILE A 789 -31.52 -6.84 -5.19
N PRO A 790 -31.22 -7.60 -6.27
CA PRO A 790 -31.38 -9.05 -6.27
C PRO A 790 -30.24 -9.75 -5.52
N ILE A 791 -30.54 -10.20 -4.30
CA ILE A 791 -29.58 -10.87 -3.41
C ILE A 791 -29.37 -12.33 -3.84
N THR A 792 -30.45 -13.11 -4.02
CA THR A 792 -30.40 -14.55 -4.35
C THR A 792 -29.38 -14.92 -5.45
N PRO A 793 -29.43 -14.33 -6.67
CA PRO A 793 -28.51 -14.72 -7.75
C PRO A 793 -27.06 -14.32 -7.44
N THR A 794 -26.86 -13.20 -6.75
CA THR A 794 -25.51 -12.74 -6.40
C THR A 794 -24.91 -13.62 -5.32
N PHE A 795 -25.69 -13.94 -4.30
CA PHE A 795 -25.29 -14.87 -3.25
C PHE A 795 -24.92 -16.23 -3.84
N ARG A 796 -25.75 -16.76 -4.73
CA ARG A 796 -25.49 -18.02 -5.43
C ARG A 796 -24.18 -17.99 -6.22
N ASN A 797 -23.98 -16.97 -7.04
CA ASN A 797 -22.75 -16.82 -7.82
C ASN A 797 -21.50 -16.78 -6.92
N ILE A 798 -21.53 -16.01 -5.82
CA ILE A 798 -20.40 -15.95 -4.88
C ILE A 798 -20.13 -17.32 -4.25
N THR A 799 -21.19 -18.03 -3.82
CA THR A 799 -21.02 -19.34 -3.21
C THR A 799 -20.44 -20.37 -4.17
N GLU A 800 -20.97 -20.46 -5.39
CA GLU A 800 -20.51 -21.38 -6.42
C GLU A 800 -19.08 -21.05 -6.89
N LYS A 801 -18.75 -19.77 -7.02
CA LYS A 801 -17.42 -19.32 -7.46
C LYS A 801 -16.33 -19.54 -6.43
N PHE A 802 -16.60 -19.30 -5.14
CA PHE A 802 -15.58 -19.38 -4.09
C PHE A 802 -15.53 -20.75 -3.41
N TYR A 803 -16.69 -21.35 -3.11
CA TYR A 803 -16.78 -22.63 -2.39
C TYR A 803 -17.08 -23.83 -3.30
N GLY A 804 -17.31 -23.60 -4.60
CA GLY A 804 -17.63 -24.64 -5.58
C GLY A 804 -19.12 -25.00 -5.66
N THR A 805 -19.89 -24.83 -4.58
CA THR A 805 -21.36 -25.05 -4.58
C THR A 805 -22.08 -24.09 -3.64
N TYR A 806 -23.38 -23.89 -3.87
CA TYR A 806 -24.24 -23.12 -2.96
C TYR A 806 -24.26 -23.70 -1.54
N TRP A 807 -24.46 -25.01 -1.45
CA TRP A 807 -24.52 -25.75 -0.19
C TRP A 807 -23.23 -25.58 0.64
N ALA A 808 -22.06 -25.62 0.00
CA ALA A 808 -20.77 -25.43 0.66
C ALA A 808 -20.64 -24.03 1.27
N GLY A 809 -21.03 -22.99 0.52
CA GLY A 809 -21.02 -21.61 1.01
C GLY A 809 -22.02 -21.32 2.13
N MET A 810 -23.07 -22.14 2.25
CA MET A 810 -24.07 -22.08 3.32
C MET A 810 -23.78 -23.00 4.51
N GLN A 811 -22.70 -23.78 4.52
CA GLN A 811 -22.43 -24.66 5.67
C GLN A 811 -22.30 -23.86 6.97
N ALA A 812 -22.89 -24.38 8.04
CA ALA A 812 -22.81 -23.78 9.36
C ALA A 812 -21.35 -23.61 9.81
N SER A 813 -20.92 -22.38 10.08
CA SER A 813 -19.55 -22.10 10.52
C SER A 813 -19.46 -21.20 11.76
N GLY A 814 -20.58 -20.87 12.39
CA GLY A 814 -20.62 -19.93 13.50
C GLY A 814 -20.53 -18.46 13.06
N SER A 815 -20.68 -17.54 14.02
CA SER A 815 -20.81 -16.09 13.74
C SER A 815 -19.60 -15.47 13.06
N SER A 816 -18.38 -15.90 13.40
CA SER A 816 -17.12 -15.44 12.78
C SER A 816 -16.51 -16.50 11.85
N GLY A 817 -17.34 -17.42 11.34
CA GLY A 817 -16.89 -18.57 10.57
C GLY A 817 -16.43 -18.25 9.15
N SER A 818 -15.86 -19.26 8.48
CA SER A 818 -15.26 -19.12 7.15
C SER A 818 -16.25 -19.17 5.99
N THR A 819 -17.52 -19.53 6.22
CA THR A 819 -18.57 -19.58 5.19
C THR A 819 -19.39 -18.27 5.20
N LEU A 820 -20.54 -18.22 4.52
CA LEU A 820 -21.46 -17.07 4.57
C LEU A 820 -22.60 -17.23 5.59
N SER A 821 -22.72 -18.39 6.25
CA SER A 821 -23.82 -18.67 7.15
C SER A 821 -23.34 -19.18 8.52
N GLN A 822 -24.04 -18.76 9.57
CA GLN A 822 -23.80 -19.27 10.92
C GLN A 822 -24.27 -20.71 11.05
N ASP A 823 -25.46 -21.03 10.57
CA ASP A 823 -26.16 -22.29 10.83
C ASP A 823 -26.72 -22.98 9.58
N GLY A 824 -26.64 -22.39 8.39
CA GLY A 824 -27.30 -22.88 7.17
C GLY A 824 -28.52 -22.08 6.76
N THR A 825 -28.92 -21.10 7.57
CA THR A 825 -29.98 -20.13 7.26
C THR A 825 -29.48 -18.71 7.51
N HIS A 826 -29.01 -18.42 8.72
CA HIS A 826 -28.70 -17.07 9.16
C HIS A 826 -27.32 -16.61 8.69
N LEU A 827 -27.19 -15.32 8.40
CA LEU A 827 -25.94 -14.72 7.96
C LEU A 827 -24.95 -14.63 9.13
N ASN A 828 -23.72 -15.08 8.89
CA ASN A 828 -22.59 -14.77 9.77
C ASN A 828 -21.93 -13.45 9.33
N ASP A 829 -20.79 -13.08 9.93
CA ASP A 829 -20.08 -11.84 9.62
C ASP A 829 -19.75 -11.67 8.12
N ASN A 830 -19.45 -12.76 7.40
CA ASN A 830 -19.19 -12.71 5.96
C ASN A 830 -20.47 -12.59 5.14
N GLY A 831 -21.53 -13.31 5.52
CA GLY A 831 -22.85 -13.18 4.87
C GLY A 831 -23.42 -11.76 5.01
N ALA A 832 -23.32 -11.19 6.20
CA ALA A 832 -23.71 -9.80 6.46
C ALA A 832 -22.88 -8.82 5.62
N ALA A 833 -21.55 -9.00 5.57
CA ALA A 833 -20.68 -8.18 4.74
C ALA A 833 -20.98 -8.31 3.24
N LEU A 834 -21.40 -9.48 2.75
CA LEU A 834 -21.85 -9.66 1.38
C LEU A 834 -23.10 -8.82 1.11
N TRP A 835 -24.12 -8.89 1.96
CA TRP A 835 -25.33 -8.05 1.83
C TRP A 835 -24.97 -6.56 1.83
N SER A 836 -24.07 -6.14 2.73
CA SER A 836 -23.58 -4.77 2.79
C SER A 836 -22.89 -4.34 1.50
N SER A 837 -22.06 -5.19 0.90
CA SER A 837 -21.38 -4.92 -0.39
C SER A 837 -22.35 -4.68 -1.56
N LEU A 838 -23.58 -5.19 -1.44
CA LEU A 838 -24.62 -5.04 -2.45
C LEU A 838 -25.48 -3.80 -2.24
N ILE A 839 -25.74 -3.41 -0.99
CA ILE A 839 -26.72 -2.37 -0.68
C ILE A 839 -26.06 -1.05 -0.28
N CYS A 840 -24.98 -1.08 0.51
CA CYS A 840 -24.29 0.12 0.97
C CYS A 840 -23.80 1.04 -0.17
N PRO A 841 -23.35 0.53 -1.34
CA PRO A 841 -22.95 1.39 -2.46
C PRO A 841 -24.04 2.32 -3.00
N LEU A 842 -25.32 2.10 -2.68
CA LEU A 842 -26.40 3.05 -2.99
C LEU A 842 -26.24 4.39 -2.27
N PHE A 843 -25.58 4.36 -1.11
CA PHE A 843 -25.45 5.49 -0.18
C PHE A 843 -24.04 6.07 -0.15
N GLU A 844 -23.06 5.47 -0.83
CA GLU A 844 -21.66 5.92 -0.74
C GLU A 844 -21.39 7.28 -1.41
N ASN A 845 -22.25 7.71 -2.34
CA ASN A 845 -22.13 8.95 -3.09
C ASN A 845 -23.17 10.02 -2.66
N MET A 846 -23.57 10.03 -1.37
CA MET A 846 -24.52 11.01 -0.81
C MET A 846 -23.95 12.41 -0.60
#